data_AF-A0A935B503-F1
#
_entry.id   AF-A0A935B503-F1
#
_cell.length_a   1.000
_cell.length_b   1.000
_cell.length_c   1.000
_cell.angle_alpha   90.00
_cell.angle_beta   90.00
_cell.angle_gamma   90.00
#
_symmetry.space_group_name_H-M   'P 1'
#
loop_
_entity.id
_entity.type
_entity.pdbx_description
1 polymer ?
#
loop_
_entity_poly.entity_id
_entity_poly.type
_entity_poly.pdbx_seq_one_letter_code
_entity_poly.pdbx_strand_id
1 'polypeptide(L)'
;MSTRWLSGLLAGLYVCVALTAAAPAPAPGEDWPTYGHDPGGQRHSPLADITPANVARLEVAWTYSLRGSATPAQVAPPEDAASSAQRAAEAAGPAPRRRTRLAASQVTPLMVDGRLYLTTPYGRAVALDATTGREVWSTPVPGPGQPSLRGVEYWRGDGAVGPRLFFGTRDGRLFALDAKDGRPSQGFGADGVVKLATAEILQGGDERFYGMTSPPLVYGNLVITGAAVQEFPPRGAAGDVRAWDARTGALVWTFHSVPRPGERFHNTWAAGSATNRSGVNVWGFMTVDVARGILYLPFGAPAFDRYGGDRHGDNLFSSSLVAVDAATCRYLWHFQVVRHDIWDNDLQAPPLLFNATVSGKRVPAVAITSKNGLLFVLDRVSGKPLHPVEYRKVPASDVPGERTAPLQPFPRWTPPLARTSFRFDDVARLTPEHTQWCERWMADKKMVPGGLYHPVHLNQPTISFPGLQGGNNWGGSAFDPASALLYVNTSDLGQVTELVPSSTGPLPYERGPTSGRFMQPETRLPCQAPPWGQLHAIDMSTGRVRWQATLGTTDSLPAALRETGRPNVGGPIVTAGGVVFIGATDDSRFRAFDARTGQLLWTHRLGASAHATPMSYRGTDGRQFVVVSATGGSFLDSPVTADELVAFALPRPAPTFRDPYAGSKKLLVIADLSTGNQIAHLGVSHAMASLERIGRESGAYVAILRTDTNLVTKGEVWGTGDYAKGGRRQAPMHSLDYFDAVLFYTNGELNLTDRQKQDLLDFVAKDGKGFIGVHTAAITAASWPEYARMLGGFFDNHPWNVSSARLIVERPDSPMMQGFATGQTLVDEHYQMLPVPYSRSEVDVLARLDPESLDLSNPGVHRTDRDFPVAWIKSYGKGRVFYSYIGHPDAAWDDPRVQTMYREAIRWAMDGGATPQPHPPTTR
;
A
#
# COMPACT_ATOMS: atom_id res chain seq x y z
N MET A 1 59.94 -24.42 50.89
CA MET A 1 59.39 -25.79 50.80
C MET A 1 58.16 -25.71 49.88
N SER A 2 58.14 -26.25 48.65
CA SER A 2 57.94 -27.68 48.29
C SER A 2 56.63 -28.25 48.86
N THR A 3 55.69 -28.93 48.17
CA THR A 3 55.54 -29.46 46.78
C THR A 3 54.13 -30.09 46.65
N ARG A 4 53.50 -30.46 45.50
CA ARG A 4 53.54 -30.16 44.04
C ARG A 4 52.57 -31.16 43.31
N TRP A 5 52.06 -30.83 42.11
CA TRP A 5 51.32 -31.71 41.13
C TRP A 5 49.77 -31.86 41.17
N LEU A 6 49.12 -31.44 40.05
CA LEU A 6 48.15 -32.12 39.15
C LEU A 6 47.01 -33.03 39.71
N SER A 7 45.80 -33.15 39.12
CA SER A 7 45.29 -32.88 37.76
C SER A 7 43.75 -32.64 37.75
N GLY A 8 43.16 -32.07 36.69
CA GLY A 8 41.70 -32.15 36.47
C GLY A 8 41.13 -31.23 35.38
N LEU A 9 40.83 -31.77 34.20
CA LEU A 9 40.13 -31.06 33.11
C LEU A 9 38.62 -30.95 33.39
N LEU A 10 38.05 -29.77 33.19
CA LEU A 10 36.62 -29.57 32.90
C LEU A 10 36.46 -28.38 31.95
N ALA A 11 35.97 -28.64 30.73
CA ALA A 11 35.73 -27.62 29.73
C ALA A 11 34.44 -26.85 30.06
N GLY A 12 34.57 -25.57 30.40
CA GLY A 12 33.43 -24.68 30.65
C GLY A 12 32.75 -24.25 29.35
N LEU A 13 31.58 -24.80 29.06
CA LEU A 13 30.75 -24.38 27.93
C LEU A 13 30.12 -23.00 28.25
N TYR A 14 30.67 -21.92 27.70
CA TYR A 14 30.06 -20.58 27.80
C TYR A 14 28.80 -20.51 26.93
N VAL A 15 27.65 -20.80 27.55
CA VAL A 15 26.33 -20.52 26.96
C VAL A 15 26.08 -19.02 27.05
N CYS A 16 26.28 -18.30 25.95
CA CYS A 16 25.75 -16.95 25.80
C CYS A 16 24.22 -17.01 25.85
N VAL A 17 23.63 -16.67 27.00
CA VAL A 17 22.20 -16.42 27.12
C VAL A 17 21.89 -15.11 26.38
N ALA A 18 21.57 -15.24 25.09
CA ALA A 18 20.99 -14.16 24.33
C ALA A 18 19.58 -13.87 24.88
N LEU A 19 19.47 -12.84 25.72
CA LEU A 19 18.20 -12.23 26.07
C LEU A 19 17.56 -11.67 24.80
N THR A 20 16.74 -12.48 24.12
CA THR A 20 15.87 -12.01 23.05
C THR A 20 14.84 -11.09 23.67
N ALA A 21 15.12 -9.79 23.66
CA ALA A 21 14.10 -8.78 23.88
C ALA A 21 12.98 -9.05 22.86
N ALA A 22 11.81 -9.46 23.35
CA ALA A 22 10.63 -9.54 22.52
C ALA A 22 10.41 -8.15 21.91
N ALA A 23 10.20 -8.09 20.60
CA ALA A 23 9.76 -6.84 19.98
C ALA A 23 8.49 -6.36 20.71
N PRO A 24 8.35 -5.06 21.00
CA PRO A 24 7.11 -4.55 21.56
C PRO A 24 5.96 -4.93 20.63
N ALA A 25 4.85 -5.38 21.20
CA ALA A 25 3.63 -5.60 20.42
C ALA A 25 3.27 -4.32 19.66
N PRO A 26 2.82 -4.41 18.39
CA PRO A 26 2.46 -3.23 17.61
C PRO A 26 1.41 -2.38 18.34
N ALA A 27 1.42 -1.06 18.10
CA ALA A 27 0.53 -0.18 18.83
C ALA A 27 -0.94 -0.47 18.46
N PRO A 28 -1.91 -0.30 19.38
CA PRO A 28 -3.32 -0.51 19.08
C PRO A 28 -3.77 0.30 17.86
N GLY A 29 -4.13 -0.39 16.77
CA GLY A 29 -4.56 0.22 15.50
C GLY A 29 -3.57 0.11 14.33
N GLU A 30 -2.42 -0.54 14.50
CA GLU A 30 -1.47 -0.77 13.40
C GLU A 30 -1.75 -2.07 12.60
N ASP A 31 -2.58 -2.95 13.18
CA ASP A 31 -3.01 -4.26 12.68
C ASP A 31 -4.37 -4.21 11.95
N TRP A 32 -4.76 -5.32 11.30
CA TRP A 32 -6.08 -5.51 10.69
C TRP A 32 -6.62 -6.92 11.06
N PRO A 33 -7.06 -7.12 12.33
CA PRO A 33 -7.28 -8.45 12.91
C PRO A 33 -8.62 -9.11 12.55
N THR A 34 -9.53 -8.41 11.88
CA THR A 34 -10.77 -8.96 11.33
C THR A 34 -11.08 -8.26 10.01
N TYR A 35 -11.93 -8.84 9.16
CA TYR A 35 -12.24 -8.36 7.82
C TYR A 35 -12.56 -6.85 7.77
N GLY A 36 -13.32 -6.36 8.76
CA GLY A 36 -13.77 -4.97 8.85
C GLY A 36 -12.79 -3.98 9.48
N HIS A 37 -11.51 -4.36 9.71
CA HIS A 37 -10.55 -3.76 10.65
C HIS A 37 -10.97 -3.89 12.11
N ASP A 38 -12.17 -3.40 12.46
CA ASP A 38 -12.77 -3.53 13.79
C ASP A 38 -14.05 -4.39 13.76
N PRO A 39 -14.49 -4.95 14.90
CA PRO A 39 -15.71 -5.76 14.97
C PRO A 39 -17.02 -5.01 14.60
N GLY A 40 -16.99 -3.68 14.57
CA GLY A 40 -18.07 -2.83 14.08
C GLY A 40 -18.05 -2.57 12.57
N GLY A 41 -17.01 -3.01 11.86
CA GLY A 41 -16.94 -2.95 10.40
C GLY A 41 -16.76 -1.54 9.83
N GLN A 42 -16.10 -0.62 10.55
CA GLN A 42 -15.91 0.76 10.08
C GLN A 42 -14.92 0.85 8.91
N ARG A 43 -14.01 -0.11 8.75
CA ARG A 43 -12.98 -0.15 7.69
C ARG A 43 -12.12 1.13 7.63
N HIS A 44 -11.94 1.74 8.80
CA HIS A 44 -11.11 2.93 8.99
C HIS A 44 -9.77 2.50 9.60
N SER A 45 -8.68 2.71 8.86
CA SER A 45 -7.33 2.58 9.40
C SER A 45 -6.92 3.88 10.11
N PRO A 46 -6.45 3.84 11.36
CA PRO A 46 -5.97 5.02 12.07
C PRO A 46 -4.58 5.49 11.59
N LEU A 47 -3.98 4.79 10.62
CA LEU A 47 -2.70 5.14 10.03
C LEU A 47 -2.83 6.36 9.10
N ALA A 48 -1.87 7.28 9.21
CA ALA A 48 -1.91 8.60 8.55
C ALA A 48 -0.62 8.94 7.78
N ASP A 49 0.27 7.97 7.56
CA ASP A 49 1.51 8.17 6.80
C ASP A 49 1.19 8.55 5.33
N ILE A 50 0.15 7.93 4.76
CA ILE A 50 -0.35 8.18 3.41
C ILE A 50 -1.46 9.23 3.47
N THR A 51 -1.24 10.36 2.81
CA THR A 51 -2.08 11.56 2.84
C THR A 51 -2.35 12.09 1.42
N PRO A 52 -3.34 12.97 1.21
CA PRO A 52 -3.56 13.57 -0.10
C PRO A 52 -2.33 14.25 -0.73
N ALA A 53 -1.45 14.81 0.10
CA ALA A 53 -0.22 15.47 -0.35
C ALA A 53 0.88 14.52 -0.83
N ASN A 54 0.81 13.22 -0.49
CA ASN A 54 1.89 12.27 -0.78
C ASN A 54 1.47 10.97 -1.47
N VAL A 55 0.17 10.67 -1.55
CA VAL A 55 -0.38 9.43 -2.14
C VAL A 55 0.02 9.22 -3.60
N ALA A 56 0.25 10.31 -4.36
CA ALA A 56 0.76 10.27 -5.71
C ALA A 56 2.14 9.56 -5.85
N ARG A 57 2.88 9.42 -4.75
CA ARG A 57 4.19 8.74 -4.68
C ARG A 57 4.09 7.24 -4.36
N LEU A 58 2.88 6.69 -4.19
CA LEU A 58 2.72 5.25 -3.90
C LEU A 58 3.29 4.38 -5.02
N GLU A 59 4.04 3.38 -4.62
CA GLU A 59 4.67 2.37 -5.47
C GLU A 59 4.23 0.97 -5.05
N VAL A 60 4.32 0.00 -5.96
CA VAL A 60 4.19 -1.42 -5.62
C VAL A 60 5.38 -1.82 -4.76
N ALA A 61 5.13 -2.13 -3.49
CA ALA A 61 6.14 -2.55 -2.53
C ALA A 61 6.48 -4.04 -2.68
N TRP A 62 5.48 -4.87 -2.95
CA TRP A 62 5.61 -6.30 -3.29
C TRP A 62 4.33 -6.83 -3.96
N THR A 63 4.43 -7.97 -4.63
CA THR A 63 3.29 -8.76 -5.12
C THR A 63 3.44 -10.22 -4.68
N TYR A 64 2.31 -10.93 -4.56
CA TYR A 64 2.26 -12.36 -4.27
C TYR A 64 1.22 -13.06 -5.16
N SER A 65 1.61 -14.12 -5.86
CA SER A 65 0.67 -14.97 -6.61
C SER A 65 -0.04 -15.93 -5.66
N LEU A 66 -1.37 -15.99 -5.74
CA LEU A 66 -2.24 -16.83 -4.92
C LEU A 66 -2.01 -18.36 -5.14
N ARG A 67 -1.33 -18.75 -6.23
CA ARG A 67 -0.81 -20.11 -6.45
C ARG A 67 0.47 -20.42 -5.67
N GLY A 68 1.16 -19.40 -5.14
CA GLY A 68 2.44 -19.53 -4.45
C GLY A 68 3.56 -19.97 -5.39
N SER A 69 4.61 -20.58 -4.85
CA SER A 69 5.76 -21.09 -5.61
C SER A 69 5.52 -22.45 -6.29
N ALA A 70 4.29 -22.98 -6.26
CA ALA A 70 3.95 -24.25 -6.89
C ALA A 70 3.89 -24.11 -8.43
N THR A 71 4.34 -25.13 -9.16
CA THR A 71 4.38 -25.03 -10.64
C THR A 71 2.96 -24.98 -11.23
N PRO A 72 2.74 -24.31 -12.38
CA PRO A 72 1.40 -24.16 -12.98
C PRO A 72 0.68 -25.46 -13.38
N ALA A 73 1.34 -26.62 -13.28
CA ALA A 73 0.75 -27.94 -13.51
C ALA A 73 0.21 -28.61 -12.23
N GLN A 74 0.65 -28.19 -11.04
CA GLN A 74 0.35 -28.86 -9.77
C GLN A 74 -0.89 -28.32 -9.06
N VAL A 75 -1.42 -27.17 -9.47
CA VAL A 75 -2.45 -26.44 -8.74
C VAL A 75 -3.58 -26.02 -9.68
N ALA A 76 -4.46 -26.97 -9.99
CA ALA A 76 -5.76 -26.66 -10.57
C ALA A 76 -6.72 -26.14 -9.47
N PRO A 77 -7.59 -25.16 -9.74
CA PRO A 77 -8.66 -24.81 -8.82
C PRO A 77 -9.57 -26.02 -8.59
N PRO A 78 -9.97 -26.33 -7.34
CA PRO A 78 -11.01 -27.32 -7.07
C PRO A 78 -12.26 -27.12 -7.94
N GLU A 79 -12.76 -28.20 -8.56
CA GLU A 79 -14.03 -28.18 -9.30
C GLU A 79 -15.21 -28.06 -8.32
N ASP A 80 -15.63 -26.82 -8.08
CA ASP A 80 -16.72 -26.48 -7.18
C ASP A 80 -18.08 -26.91 -7.79
N ALA A 81 -18.60 -28.04 -7.31
CA ALA A 81 -19.90 -28.59 -7.70
C ALA A 81 -21.08 -27.68 -7.32
N ALA A 82 -20.99 -26.93 -6.21
CA ALA A 82 -22.01 -25.98 -5.77
C ALA A 82 -22.15 -24.86 -6.80
N SER A 83 -21.02 -24.24 -7.16
CA SER A 83 -20.97 -23.20 -8.19
C SER A 83 -21.38 -23.69 -9.58
N SER A 84 -21.28 -25.00 -9.84
CA SER A 84 -21.65 -25.60 -11.12
C SER A 84 -23.16 -25.86 -11.20
N ALA A 85 -23.78 -26.32 -10.10
CA ALA A 85 -25.23 -26.43 -9.97
C ALA A 85 -25.93 -25.06 -9.95
N GLN A 86 -25.37 -24.09 -9.22
CA GLN A 86 -25.90 -22.72 -9.15
C GLN A 86 -25.80 -22.01 -10.52
N ARG A 87 -24.67 -22.14 -11.22
CA ARG A 87 -24.54 -21.63 -12.61
C ARG A 87 -25.42 -22.35 -13.62
N ALA A 88 -25.75 -23.62 -13.41
CA ALA A 88 -26.71 -24.33 -14.26
C ALA A 88 -28.15 -23.84 -14.05
N ALA A 89 -28.52 -23.44 -12.82
CA ALA A 89 -29.83 -22.84 -12.52
C ALA A 89 -29.96 -21.38 -13.01
N GLU A 90 -28.85 -20.64 -13.12
CA GLU A 90 -28.82 -19.23 -13.55
C GLU A 90 -28.76 -19.02 -15.08
N ALA A 91 -28.56 -20.10 -15.86
CA ALA A 91 -28.06 -20.06 -17.24
C ALA A 91 -29.01 -19.47 -18.29
N ALA A 92 -28.93 -18.14 -18.47
CA ALA A 92 -29.30 -17.45 -19.72
C ALA A 92 -28.16 -16.49 -20.12
N GLY A 93 -27.10 -17.03 -20.75
CA GLY A 93 -25.92 -16.27 -21.18
C GLY A 93 -24.94 -17.12 -22.01
N PRO A 94 -24.11 -16.52 -22.88
CA PRO A 94 -23.46 -17.25 -23.97
C PRO A 94 -22.14 -17.95 -23.61
N ALA A 95 -21.99 -19.15 -24.17
CA ALA A 95 -20.77 -19.93 -24.47
C ALA A 95 -19.79 -20.31 -23.34
N PRO A 96 -19.16 -21.51 -23.40
CA PRO A 96 -18.15 -21.92 -22.42
C PRO A 96 -16.91 -21.03 -22.49
N ARG A 97 -16.47 -20.49 -21.35
CA ARG A 97 -15.20 -19.76 -21.26
C ARG A 97 -14.04 -20.69 -21.62
N ARG A 98 -13.06 -20.19 -22.38
CA ARG A 98 -11.72 -20.82 -22.45
C ARG A 98 -11.23 -21.04 -21.02
N ARG A 99 -10.96 -22.29 -20.63
CA ARG A 99 -10.39 -22.66 -19.32
C ARG A 99 -9.00 -22.01 -19.16
N THR A 100 -8.93 -20.84 -18.54
CA THR A 100 -7.67 -20.31 -18.00
C THR A 100 -7.30 -21.11 -16.75
N ARG A 101 -6.00 -21.23 -16.42
CA ARG A 101 -5.56 -21.83 -15.15
C ARG A 101 -5.63 -20.84 -13.96
N LEU A 102 -6.23 -19.67 -14.18
CA LEU A 102 -6.37 -18.61 -13.19
C LEU A 102 -7.76 -18.66 -12.55
N ALA A 103 -7.85 -18.34 -11.27
CA ALA A 103 -9.11 -18.37 -10.53
C ALA A 103 -9.35 -17.05 -9.77
N ALA A 104 -10.63 -16.67 -9.67
CA ALA A 104 -11.04 -15.44 -9.05
C ALA A 104 -10.98 -15.51 -7.52
N SER A 105 -10.64 -14.41 -6.87
CA SER A 105 -10.67 -14.22 -5.42
C SER A 105 -11.31 -12.86 -5.09
N GLN A 106 -11.87 -12.75 -3.90
CA GLN A 106 -12.44 -11.53 -3.34
C GLN A 106 -11.76 -11.18 -2.00
N VAL A 107 -10.56 -11.74 -1.78
CA VAL A 107 -9.95 -11.86 -0.45
C VAL A 107 -9.41 -10.54 0.07
N THR A 108 -9.82 -10.21 1.29
CA THR A 108 -9.18 -9.21 2.14
C THR A 108 -8.37 -9.99 3.19
N PRO A 109 -7.02 -9.97 3.14
CA PRO A 109 -6.20 -10.62 4.16
C PRO A 109 -6.40 -9.96 5.53
N LEU A 110 -6.17 -10.72 6.60
CA LEU A 110 -5.97 -10.16 7.93
C LEU A 110 -4.50 -9.85 8.14
N MET A 111 -4.17 -8.78 8.87
CA MET A 111 -2.81 -8.56 9.39
C MET A 111 -2.82 -8.65 10.91
N VAL A 112 -2.03 -9.58 11.45
CA VAL A 112 -1.78 -9.69 12.89
C VAL A 112 -0.30 -9.97 13.12
N ASP A 113 0.34 -9.25 14.05
CA ASP A 113 1.73 -9.46 14.47
C ASP A 113 2.74 -9.56 13.29
N GLY A 114 2.59 -8.67 12.29
CA GLY A 114 3.46 -8.62 11.11
C GLY A 114 3.25 -9.74 10.08
N ARG A 115 2.17 -10.51 10.19
CA ARG A 115 1.81 -11.60 9.26
C ARG A 115 0.48 -11.31 8.56
N LEU A 116 0.43 -11.55 7.26
CA LEU A 116 -0.83 -11.56 6.50
C LEU A 116 -1.40 -12.97 6.40
N TYR A 117 -2.66 -13.14 6.75
CA TYR A 117 -3.37 -14.42 6.71
C TYR A 117 -4.50 -14.40 5.68
N LEU A 118 -4.52 -15.40 4.80
CA LEU A 118 -5.51 -15.50 3.73
C LEU A 118 -5.74 -16.94 3.25
N THR A 119 -6.90 -17.14 2.63
CA THR A 119 -7.26 -18.30 1.82
C THR A 119 -7.18 -17.96 0.33
N THR A 120 -6.94 -18.96 -0.52
CA THR A 120 -6.76 -18.77 -1.97
C THR A 120 -7.71 -19.65 -2.78
N PRO A 121 -8.09 -19.27 -4.02
CA PRO A 121 -9.01 -20.03 -4.89
C PRO A 121 -8.40 -21.32 -5.48
N TYR A 122 -7.32 -21.77 -4.87
CA TYR A 122 -6.48 -22.90 -5.24
C TYR A 122 -6.43 -23.96 -4.12
N GLY A 123 -7.38 -23.91 -3.18
CA GLY A 123 -7.45 -24.85 -2.06
C GLY A 123 -6.28 -24.71 -1.09
N ARG A 124 -5.89 -23.47 -0.74
CA ARG A 124 -4.79 -23.20 0.22
C ARG A 124 -5.22 -22.18 1.27
N ALA A 125 -4.76 -22.38 2.51
CA ALA A 125 -4.60 -21.32 3.50
C ALA A 125 -3.10 -20.96 3.56
N VAL A 126 -2.79 -19.69 3.75
CA VAL A 126 -1.42 -19.15 3.63
C VAL A 126 -1.17 -18.07 4.68
N ALA A 127 0.04 -18.04 5.23
CA ALA A 127 0.59 -16.87 5.92
C ALA A 127 1.74 -16.27 5.11
N LEU A 128 1.74 -14.94 4.96
CA LEU A 128 2.83 -14.17 4.36
C LEU A 128 3.47 -13.26 5.41
N ASP A 129 4.75 -12.96 5.24
CA ASP A 129 5.42 -11.84 5.91
C ASP A 129 4.82 -10.53 5.37
N ALA A 130 4.23 -9.71 6.24
CA ALA A 130 3.44 -8.55 5.80
C ALA A 130 4.29 -7.44 5.15
N THR A 131 5.60 -7.40 5.40
CA THR A 131 6.49 -6.37 4.88
C THR A 131 7.12 -6.74 3.54
N THR A 132 7.25 -8.04 3.25
CA THR A 132 7.94 -8.55 2.06
C THR A 132 7.05 -9.35 1.11
N GLY A 133 5.85 -9.76 1.53
CA GLY A 133 4.96 -10.63 0.76
C GLY A 133 5.44 -12.08 0.66
N ARG A 134 6.54 -12.45 1.35
CA ARG A 134 7.13 -13.79 1.29
C ARG A 134 6.27 -14.78 2.07
N GLU A 135 5.98 -15.93 1.46
CA GLU A 135 5.29 -17.04 2.12
C GLU A 135 6.07 -17.55 3.35
N VAL A 136 5.38 -17.62 4.50
CA VAL A 136 5.89 -18.13 5.78
C VAL A 136 5.47 -19.58 5.98
N TRP A 137 4.21 -19.88 5.69
CA TRP A 137 3.67 -21.24 5.62
C TRP A 137 2.49 -21.29 4.64
N SER A 138 2.23 -22.49 4.10
CA SER A 138 1.04 -22.78 3.31
C SER A 138 0.50 -24.18 3.65
N THR A 139 -0.80 -24.23 3.91
CA THR A 139 -1.54 -25.45 4.23
C THR A 139 -2.56 -25.74 3.15
N PRO A 140 -2.49 -26.90 2.46
CA PRO A 140 -3.55 -27.35 1.57
C PRO A 140 -4.88 -27.53 2.33
N VAL A 141 -5.97 -27.07 1.75
CA VAL A 141 -7.33 -27.31 2.23
C VAL A 141 -7.85 -28.56 1.51
N PRO A 142 -7.97 -29.72 2.19
CA PRO A 142 -8.33 -30.98 1.54
C PRO A 142 -9.81 -31.01 1.12
N GLY A 143 -10.14 -31.81 0.10
CA GLY A 143 -11.50 -32.00 -0.39
C GLY A 143 -11.90 -31.05 -1.54
N PRO A 144 -13.12 -31.20 -2.07
CA PRO A 144 -13.55 -30.50 -3.29
C PRO A 144 -14.02 -29.05 -3.05
N GLY A 145 -14.47 -28.70 -1.84
CA GLY A 145 -14.95 -27.36 -1.54
C GLY A 145 -13.85 -26.31 -1.51
N GLN A 146 -14.02 -25.28 -2.34
CA GLN A 146 -13.23 -24.06 -2.28
C GLN A 146 -13.33 -23.41 -0.88
N PRO A 147 -12.22 -22.96 -0.26
CA PRO A 147 -12.29 -22.16 0.96
C PRO A 147 -12.97 -20.82 0.70
N SER A 148 -13.44 -20.16 1.78
CA SER A 148 -13.93 -18.77 1.75
C SER A 148 -12.97 -17.89 0.96
N LEU A 149 -13.47 -17.21 -0.08
CA LEU A 149 -12.65 -16.39 -0.96
C LEU A 149 -12.72 -14.90 -0.61
N ARG A 150 -13.32 -14.53 0.54
CA ARG A 150 -13.30 -13.15 1.05
C ARG A 150 -12.39 -12.93 2.25
N GLY A 151 -11.89 -14.00 2.86
CA GLY A 151 -10.99 -13.92 4.01
C GLY A 151 -11.07 -15.12 4.93
N VAL A 152 -10.23 -15.04 5.97
CA VAL A 152 -10.25 -15.83 7.20
C VAL A 152 -10.66 -14.92 8.36
N GLU A 153 -10.95 -15.49 9.52
CA GLU A 153 -11.15 -14.77 10.78
C GLU A 153 -10.09 -15.21 11.81
N TYR A 154 -9.62 -14.30 12.66
CA TYR A 154 -8.59 -14.58 13.66
C TYR A 154 -9.18 -14.63 15.07
N TRP A 155 -8.77 -15.64 15.85
CA TRP A 155 -9.03 -15.71 17.29
C TRP A 155 -7.70 -15.77 18.04
N ARG A 156 -7.51 -14.85 18.99
CA ARG A 156 -6.26 -14.68 19.75
C ARG A 156 -5.93 -15.82 20.74
N GLY A 157 -6.85 -16.76 20.95
CA GLY A 157 -6.76 -17.73 22.04
C GLY A 157 -7.34 -17.23 23.38
N ASP A 158 -7.36 -18.12 24.37
CA ASP A 158 -7.77 -17.84 25.75
C ASP A 158 -6.66 -18.06 26.78
N GLY A 159 -5.43 -18.34 26.32
CA GLY A 159 -4.25 -18.62 27.14
C GLY A 159 -4.03 -20.10 27.44
N ALA A 160 -5.08 -20.93 27.42
CA ALA A 160 -4.96 -22.38 27.41
C ALA A 160 -4.81 -22.92 25.98
N VAL A 161 -5.55 -22.33 25.04
CA VAL A 161 -5.41 -22.58 23.60
C VAL A 161 -4.81 -21.33 22.94
N GLY A 162 -3.81 -21.54 22.09
CA GLY A 162 -3.14 -20.47 21.33
C GLY A 162 -3.97 -19.93 20.16
N PRO A 163 -3.43 -18.93 19.42
CA PRO A 163 -4.16 -18.27 18.35
C PRO A 163 -4.55 -19.18 17.19
N ARG A 164 -5.75 -18.96 16.64
CA ARG A 164 -6.33 -19.75 15.54
C ARG A 164 -6.82 -18.88 14.40
N LEU A 165 -6.83 -19.47 13.21
CA LEU A 165 -7.46 -18.95 12.01
C LEU A 165 -8.67 -19.81 11.66
N PHE A 166 -9.81 -19.17 11.44
CA PHE A 166 -11.06 -19.82 11.06
C PHE A 166 -11.48 -19.45 9.64
N PHE A 167 -11.94 -20.42 8.86
CA PHE A 167 -12.59 -20.18 7.57
C PHE A 167 -13.55 -21.31 7.22
N GLY A 168 -14.62 -20.97 6.52
CA GLY A 168 -15.52 -21.96 5.95
C GLY A 168 -15.13 -22.39 4.53
N THR A 169 -15.76 -23.45 4.01
CA THR A 169 -15.67 -23.90 2.62
C THR A 169 -17.03 -23.92 1.92
N ARG A 170 -17.01 -23.95 0.58
CA ARG A 170 -18.19 -24.13 -0.28
C ARG A 170 -18.89 -25.49 -0.14
N ASP A 171 -18.24 -26.48 0.46
CA ASP A 171 -18.81 -27.82 0.78
C ASP A 171 -19.18 -27.96 2.27
N GLY A 172 -19.46 -26.85 2.95
CA GLY A 172 -20.09 -26.87 4.27
C GLY A 172 -19.20 -27.39 5.40
N ARG A 173 -17.91 -27.03 5.41
CA ARG A 173 -16.97 -27.31 6.51
C ARG A 173 -16.41 -26.02 7.10
N LEU A 174 -16.18 -26.00 8.42
CA LEU A 174 -15.46 -24.95 9.14
C LEU A 174 -14.11 -25.49 9.57
N PHE A 175 -13.03 -24.85 9.12
CA PHE A 175 -11.65 -25.17 9.46
C PHE A 175 -11.15 -24.28 10.59
N ALA A 176 -10.27 -24.84 11.44
CA ALA A 176 -9.45 -24.14 12.41
C ALA A 176 -7.98 -24.54 12.21
N LEU A 177 -7.12 -23.57 11.89
CA LEU A 177 -5.67 -23.75 11.80
C LEU A 177 -4.96 -23.00 12.92
N ASP A 178 -3.83 -23.50 13.40
CA ASP A 178 -2.92 -22.75 14.27
C ASP A 178 -2.28 -21.58 13.49
N ALA A 179 -2.37 -20.36 14.01
CA ALA A 179 -1.87 -19.17 13.30
C ALA A 179 -0.33 -19.12 13.19
N LYS A 180 0.40 -19.87 14.03
CA LYS A 180 1.86 -19.90 14.08
C LYS A 180 2.46 -20.66 12.90
N ASP A 181 1.94 -21.85 12.61
CA ASP A 181 2.51 -22.78 11.62
C ASP A 181 1.52 -23.35 10.59
N GLY A 182 0.23 -22.97 10.67
CA GLY A 182 -0.80 -23.34 9.71
C GLY A 182 -1.33 -24.77 9.87
N ARG A 183 -0.89 -25.54 10.87
CA ARG A 183 -1.37 -26.92 11.07
C ARG A 183 -2.84 -26.95 11.51
N PRO A 184 -3.60 -28.02 11.20
CA PRO A 184 -4.95 -28.20 11.73
C PRO A 184 -4.95 -28.18 13.27
N SER A 185 -5.81 -27.34 13.85
CA SER A 185 -5.71 -27.02 15.27
C SER A 185 -6.26 -28.15 16.13
N GLN A 186 -5.39 -28.70 16.97
CA GLN A 186 -5.70 -29.87 17.80
C GLN A 186 -6.85 -29.59 18.77
N GLY A 187 -7.74 -30.58 18.92
CA GLY A 187 -8.92 -30.48 19.79
C GLY A 187 -10.11 -29.69 19.21
N PHE A 188 -10.01 -29.09 18.02
CA PHE A 188 -11.15 -28.47 17.34
C PHE A 188 -11.81 -29.45 16.36
N GLY A 189 -13.07 -29.83 16.62
CA GLY A 189 -13.82 -30.76 15.76
C GLY A 189 -13.08 -32.09 15.54
N ALA A 190 -13.18 -32.63 14.33
CA ALA A 190 -12.35 -33.73 13.85
C ALA A 190 -11.16 -33.17 13.09
N ASP A 191 -9.94 -33.35 13.61
CA ASP A 191 -8.67 -32.90 13.00
C ASP A 191 -8.67 -31.45 12.52
N GLY A 192 -9.20 -30.52 13.33
CA GLY A 192 -9.30 -29.10 13.01
C GLY A 192 -10.51 -28.74 12.15
N VAL A 193 -11.49 -29.63 11.95
CA VAL A 193 -12.63 -29.44 11.05
C VAL A 193 -13.97 -29.78 11.70
N VAL A 194 -14.98 -28.93 11.48
CA VAL A 194 -16.40 -29.16 11.83
C VAL A 194 -17.23 -29.25 10.55
N LYS A 195 -18.07 -30.30 10.40
CA LYS A 195 -19.07 -30.37 9.32
C LYS A 195 -20.27 -29.49 9.68
N LEU A 196 -20.50 -28.45 8.90
CA LEU A 196 -21.62 -27.51 9.06
C LEU A 196 -22.91 -28.06 8.43
N ALA A 197 -22.81 -28.80 7.31
CA ALA A 197 -23.92 -29.44 6.61
C ALA A 197 -24.46 -30.66 7.38
N THR A 198 -25.15 -30.41 8.50
CA THR A 198 -25.82 -31.43 9.32
C THR A 198 -27.21 -31.77 8.77
N ALA A 199 -27.77 -32.93 9.14
CA ALA A 199 -29.11 -33.33 8.69
C ALA A 199 -30.21 -32.30 9.05
N GLU A 200 -30.09 -31.66 10.22
CA GLU A 200 -30.98 -30.57 10.66
C GLU A 200 -30.94 -29.35 9.72
N ILE A 201 -29.76 -29.01 9.22
CA ILE A 201 -29.54 -27.86 8.33
C ILE A 201 -29.95 -28.18 6.92
N LEU A 202 -29.66 -29.40 6.44
CA LEU A 202 -29.99 -29.82 5.08
C LEU A 202 -31.50 -30.02 4.87
N GLN A 203 -32.23 -30.45 5.90
CA GLN A 203 -33.69 -30.63 5.86
C GLN A 203 -34.16 -31.56 4.72
N GLY A 204 -33.35 -32.59 4.43
CA GLY A 204 -33.54 -33.52 3.30
C GLY A 204 -33.06 -32.99 1.94
N GLY A 205 -32.56 -31.76 1.89
CA GLY A 205 -31.93 -31.14 0.72
C GLY A 205 -30.49 -31.63 0.46
N ASP A 206 -29.98 -31.24 -0.70
CA ASP A 206 -28.67 -31.64 -1.21
C ASP A 206 -27.54 -30.81 -0.57
N GLU A 207 -26.54 -31.49 0.00
CA GLU A 207 -25.41 -30.85 0.69
C GLU A 207 -24.53 -30.00 -0.22
N ARG A 208 -24.58 -30.22 -1.54
CA ARG A 208 -23.87 -29.40 -2.53
C ARG A 208 -24.35 -27.96 -2.58
N PHE A 209 -25.50 -27.62 -1.98
CA PHE A 209 -25.98 -26.24 -1.92
C PHE A 209 -25.61 -25.50 -0.64
N TYR A 210 -25.12 -26.17 0.41
CA TYR A 210 -24.76 -25.52 1.67
C TYR A 210 -23.25 -25.27 1.79
N GLY A 211 -22.85 -24.01 1.96
CA GLY A 211 -21.45 -23.66 2.16
C GLY A 211 -21.22 -22.28 2.79
N MET A 212 -19.97 -21.84 2.82
CA MET A 212 -19.57 -20.50 3.25
C MET A 212 -18.79 -19.78 2.14
N THR A 213 -19.04 -18.48 2.00
CA THR A 213 -18.42 -17.62 0.97
C THR A 213 -17.61 -16.46 1.56
N SER A 214 -17.89 -16.16 2.83
CA SER A 214 -17.21 -15.17 3.67
C SER A 214 -16.64 -15.88 4.90
N PRO A 215 -15.65 -15.29 5.61
CA PRO A 215 -15.20 -15.79 6.90
C PRO A 215 -16.33 -15.77 7.96
N PRO A 216 -16.21 -16.58 9.03
CA PRO A 216 -17.03 -16.42 10.22
C PRO A 216 -16.67 -15.12 10.98
N LEU A 217 -17.40 -14.82 12.05
CA LEU A 217 -17.08 -13.74 12.99
C LEU A 217 -16.65 -14.31 14.35
N VAL A 218 -15.67 -13.72 15.03
CA VAL A 218 -15.28 -14.10 16.39
C VAL A 218 -15.87 -13.15 17.44
N TYR A 219 -16.45 -13.71 18.50
CA TYR A 219 -16.84 -12.97 19.71
C TYR A 219 -16.45 -13.73 20.98
N GLY A 220 -15.48 -13.21 21.73
CA GLY A 220 -14.95 -13.88 22.92
C GLY A 220 -14.33 -15.23 22.55
N ASN A 221 -14.96 -16.32 23.01
CA ASN A 221 -14.58 -17.71 22.68
C ASN A 221 -15.60 -18.39 21.75
N LEU A 222 -16.41 -17.62 21.02
CA LEU A 222 -17.33 -18.12 19.99
C LEU A 222 -16.79 -17.78 18.60
N VAL A 223 -16.85 -18.75 17.70
CA VAL A 223 -16.76 -18.55 16.24
C VAL A 223 -18.16 -18.71 15.66
N ILE A 224 -18.63 -17.71 14.92
CA ILE A 224 -20.02 -17.59 14.48
C ILE A 224 -20.08 -17.70 12.96
N THR A 225 -20.81 -18.69 12.45
CA THR A 225 -20.93 -19.00 11.02
C THR A 225 -22.29 -18.58 10.47
N GLY A 226 -22.28 -17.78 9.40
CA GLY A 226 -23.41 -17.68 8.48
C GLY A 226 -23.41 -18.82 7.45
N ALA A 227 -24.18 -18.65 6.36
CA ALA A 227 -24.34 -19.66 5.32
C ALA A 227 -24.61 -19.03 3.94
N ALA A 228 -24.14 -19.68 2.89
CA ALA A 228 -24.71 -19.57 1.54
C ALA A 228 -25.48 -20.85 1.24
N VAL A 229 -26.71 -20.67 0.74
CA VAL A 229 -27.67 -21.72 0.36
C VAL A 229 -28.14 -21.47 -1.08
N GLN A 230 -29.02 -22.31 -1.61
CA GLN A 230 -29.53 -22.19 -2.96
C GLN A 230 -30.65 -21.14 -3.11
N GLU A 231 -30.59 -20.37 -4.19
CA GLU A 231 -31.67 -19.48 -4.63
C GLU A 231 -32.82 -20.26 -5.31
N PHE A 232 -32.49 -21.41 -5.89
CA PHE A 232 -33.44 -22.35 -6.50
C PHE A 232 -32.86 -23.77 -6.47
N PRO A 233 -33.66 -24.83 -6.22
CA PRO A 233 -35.09 -24.84 -5.91
C PRO A 233 -35.43 -24.14 -4.58
N PRO A 234 -36.68 -23.68 -4.37
CA PRO A 234 -37.09 -22.90 -3.20
C PRO A 234 -37.00 -23.65 -1.85
N ARG A 235 -36.79 -24.97 -1.88
CA ARG A 235 -36.74 -25.83 -0.70
C ARG A 235 -35.38 -26.51 -0.57
N GLY A 236 -34.94 -26.77 0.66
CA GLY A 236 -33.71 -27.49 0.99
C GLY A 236 -33.00 -26.87 2.18
N ALA A 237 -31.69 -26.64 2.06
CA ALA A 237 -30.85 -26.25 3.20
C ALA A 237 -31.24 -24.89 3.81
N ALA A 238 -31.24 -24.82 5.14
CA ALA A 238 -31.59 -23.62 5.92
C ALA A 238 -30.42 -22.62 6.02
N GLY A 239 -30.75 -21.33 5.99
CA GLY A 239 -29.81 -20.21 6.14
C GLY A 239 -29.35 -19.92 7.58
N ASP A 240 -29.54 -20.87 8.50
CA ASP A 240 -29.41 -20.72 9.95
C ASP A 240 -28.00 -20.27 10.38
N VAL A 241 -27.92 -19.27 11.27
CA VAL A 241 -26.66 -18.78 11.85
C VAL A 241 -26.33 -19.59 13.09
N ARG A 242 -25.07 -20.01 13.26
CA ARG A 242 -24.65 -20.86 14.38
C ARG A 242 -23.37 -20.35 15.05
N ALA A 243 -23.28 -20.52 16.35
CA ALA A 243 -22.05 -20.29 17.11
C ALA A 243 -21.45 -21.60 17.62
N TRP A 244 -20.13 -21.69 17.53
CA TRP A 244 -19.33 -22.83 17.94
C TRP A 244 -18.29 -22.36 18.96
N ASP A 245 -17.94 -23.20 19.92
CA ASP A 245 -16.85 -22.92 20.85
C ASP A 245 -15.52 -22.91 20.07
N ALA A 246 -14.79 -21.79 20.13
CA ALA A 246 -13.56 -21.58 19.38
C ALA A 246 -12.42 -22.55 19.78
N ARG A 247 -12.54 -23.24 20.92
CA ARG A 247 -11.55 -24.22 21.44
C ARG A 247 -11.86 -25.63 20.95
N THR A 248 -13.13 -26.03 20.97
CA THR A 248 -13.53 -27.43 20.72
C THR A 248 -14.30 -27.66 19.42
N GLY A 249 -14.86 -26.62 18.82
CA GLY A 249 -15.78 -26.75 17.69
C GLY A 249 -17.16 -27.30 18.08
N ALA A 250 -17.47 -27.39 19.38
CA ALA A 250 -18.80 -27.79 19.84
C ALA A 250 -19.84 -26.71 19.52
N LEU A 251 -21.03 -27.11 19.03
CA LEU A 251 -22.14 -26.21 18.79
C LEU A 251 -22.65 -25.63 20.12
N VAL A 252 -22.77 -24.31 20.20
CA VAL A 252 -23.24 -23.57 21.39
C VAL A 252 -24.68 -23.12 21.21
N TRP A 253 -25.01 -22.53 20.06
CA TRP A 253 -26.37 -22.12 19.73
C TRP A 253 -26.63 -22.06 18.22
N THR A 254 -27.92 -22.12 17.85
CA THR A 254 -28.45 -21.93 16.50
C THR A 254 -29.50 -20.82 16.52
N PHE A 255 -29.46 -19.91 15.55
CA PHE A 255 -30.53 -18.99 15.21
C PHE A 255 -31.24 -19.50 13.95
N HIS A 256 -32.52 -19.87 14.06
CA HIS A 256 -33.31 -20.28 12.90
C HIS A 256 -33.68 -19.05 12.07
N SER A 257 -33.19 -18.98 10.84
CA SER A 257 -33.35 -17.79 10.00
C SER A 257 -34.76 -17.69 9.42
N VAL A 258 -35.34 -18.85 9.10
CA VAL A 258 -36.78 -19.05 8.92
C VAL A 258 -37.33 -19.65 10.22
N PRO A 259 -38.17 -18.92 10.99
CA PRO A 259 -38.71 -19.41 12.25
C PRO A 259 -39.46 -20.74 12.09
N ARG A 260 -39.25 -21.66 13.02
CA ARG A 260 -39.91 -22.98 13.05
C ARG A 260 -41.28 -22.88 13.76
N PRO A 261 -42.19 -23.87 13.60
CA PRO A 261 -43.48 -23.86 14.30
C PRO A 261 -43.33 -23.72 15.81
N GLY A 262 -44.05 -22.76 16.40
CA GLY A 262 -43.95 -22.40 17.82
C GLY A 262 -42.96 -21.27 18.11
N GLU A 263 -42.09 -20.90 17.17
CA GLU A 263 -41.12 -19.82 17.32
C GLU A 263 -41.70 -18.45 16.97
N ARG A 264 -41.01 -17.40 17.44
CA ARG A 264 -41.41 -16.02 17.23
C ARG A 264 -41.41 -15.68 15.74
N PHE A 265 -42.46 -15.00 15.28
CA PHE A 265 -42.66 -14.57 13.89
C PHE A 265 -42.90 -15.66 12.84
N HIS A 266 -43.01 -16.95 13.22
CA HIS A 266 -43.49 -18.01 12.30
C HIS A 266 -44.86 -17.65 11.69
N ASN A 267 -45.71 -16.92 12.42
CA ASN A 267 -47.00 -16.40 11.93
C ASN A 267 -46.90 -15.33 10.83
N THR A 268 -45.69 -14.88 10.45
CA THR A 268 -45.47 -14.00 9.28
C THR A 268 -45.29 -14.78 7.97
N TRP A 269 -45.36 -16.11 8.03
CA TRP A 269 -45.38 -17.02 6.90
C TRP A 269 -46.76 -17.67 6.78
N ALA A 270 -47.28 -17.79 5.56
CA ALA A 270 -48.46 -18.63 5.29
C ALA A 270 -48.22 -20.09 5.73
N ALA A 271 -49.27 -20.80 6.11
CA ALA A 271 -49.19 -22.18 6.61
C ALA A 271 -48.40 -23.10 5.64
N GLY A 272 -47.39 -23.81 6.16
CA GLY A 272 -46.49 -24.67 5.37
C GLY A 272 -45.48 -23.94 4.47
N SER A 273 -45.53 -22.62 4.33
CA SER A 273 -44.61 -21.89 3.46
C SER A 273 -43.21 -21.71 4.06
N ALA A 274 -43.06 -21.80 5.37
CA ALA A 274 -41.77 -21.79 6.08
C ALA A 274 -41.02 -23.15 6.04
N THR A 275 -41.73 -24.28 5.97
CA THR A 275 -41.15 -25.63 6.10
C THR A 275 -40.11 -25.94 5.02
N ASN A 276 -38.86 -26.22 5.40
CA ASN A 276 -37.76 -26.51 4.48
C ASN A 276 -37.48 -25.38 3.47
N ARG A 277 -37.76 -24.11 3.81
CA ARG A 277 -37.51 -22.94 2.96
C ARG A 277 -36.01 -22.60 2.90
N SER A 278 -35.48 -22.44 1.68
CA SER A 278 -34.13 -21.94 1.43
C SER A 278 -34.08 -20.40 1.33
N GLY A 279 -32.87 -19.84 1.22
CA GLY A 279 -32.59 -18.41 1.33
C GLY A 279 -32.58 -17.96 2.79
N VAL A 280 -32.92 -16.69 3.03
CA VAL A 280 -32.94 -16.04 4.35
C VAL A 280 -31.65 -16.36 5.11
N ASN A 281 -30.51 -16.05 4.49
CA ASN A 281 -29.21 -16.53 4.95
C ASN A 281 -28.21 -15.37 5.08
N VAL A 282 -27.23 -15.53 5.96
CA VAL A 282 -26.12 -14.58 6.09
C VAL A 282 -24.92 -15.08 5.27
N TRP A 283 -24.94 -14.81 3.96
CA TRP A 283 -23.82 -15.16 3.07
C TRP A 283 -22.72 -14.10 3.04
N GLY A 284 -23.05 -12.86 3.45
CA GLY A 284 -22.17 -11.72 3.58
C GLY A 284 -21.38 -11.72 4.89
N PHE A 285 -21.44 -10.61 5.62
CA PHE A 285 -20.67 -10.40 6.85
C PHE A 285 -21.55 -9.96 8.03
N MET A 286 -21.21 -10.42 9.23
CA MET A 286 -21.81 -9.98 10.49
C MET A 286 -20.93 -8.92 11.15
N THR A 287 -21.49 -8.15 12.09
CA THR A 287 -20.74 -7.25 12.97
C THR A 287 -21.21 -7.41 14.42
N VAL A 288 -20.41 -6.96 15.39
CA VAL A 288 -20.71 -7.11 16.83
C VAL A 288 -20.30 -5.89 17.64
N ASP A 289 -21.20 -5.37 18.46
CA ASP A 289 -20.87 -4.41 19.52
C ASP A 289 -20.30 -5.19 20.69
N VAL A 290 -18.98 -5.40 20.70
CA VAL A 290 -18.27 -6.20 21.69
C VAL A 290 -18.56 -5.74 23.12
N ALA A 291 -18.66 -4.42 23.33
CA ALA A 291 -18.89 -3.83 24.65
C ALA A 291 -20.31 -4.07 25.19
N ARG A 292 -21.29 -4.34 24.31
CA ARG A 292 -22.68 -4.66 24.68
C ARG A 292 -23.04 -6.14 24.51
N GLY A 293 -22.18 -6.92 23.87
CA GLY A 293 -22.48 -8.31 23.51
C GLY A 293 -23.62 -8.44 22.50
N ILE A 294 -23.81 -7.45 21.61
CA ILE A 294 -24.88 -7.47 20.60
C ILE A 294 -24.30 -7.84 19.24
N LEU A 295 -24.75 -8.95 18.69
CA LEU A 295 -24.44 -9.45 17.35
C LEU A 295 -25.50 -9.00 16.36
N TYR A 296 -25.08 -8.56 15.17
CA TYR A 296 -25.96 -8.09 14.10
C TYR A 296 -25.90 -9.05 12.90
N LEU A 297 -27.06 -9.62 12.57
CA LEU A 297 -27.28 -10.64 11.55
C LEU A 297 -28.05 -10.04 10.37
N PRO A 298 -27.39 -9.78 9.24
CA PRO A 298 -28.05 -9.18 8.08
C PRO A 298 -28.47 -10.32 7.12
N PHE A 299 -29.78 -10.57 7.01
CA PHE A 299 -30.33 -11.74 6.31
C PHE A 299 -30.75 -11.43 4.87
N GLY A 300 -30.49 -12.37 3.97
CA GLY A 300 -30.91 -12.32 2.56
C GLY A 300 -32.41 -12.51 2.30
N ALA A 301 -32.77 -12.52 1.01
CA ALA A 301 -34.12 -12.79 0.53
C ALA A 301 -34.49 -14.30 0.64
N PRO A 302 -35.78 -14.70 0.61
CA PRO A 302 -36.17 -16.11 0.58
C PRO A 302 -36.10 -16.68 -0.83
N ALA A 303 -35.67 -17.94 -0.96
CA ALA A 303 -35.79 -18.69 -2.20
C ALA A 303 -37.26 -19.07 -2.47
N PHE A 304 -37.84 -18.91 -3.67
CA PHE A 304 -37.27 -18.25 -4.84
C PHE A 304 -37.48 -16.73 -4.79
N ASP A 305 -36.52 -15.98 -5.31
CA ASP A 305 -36.34 -14.54 -5.12
C ASP A 305 -36.93 -13.67 -6.25
N ARG A 306 -37.80 -14.26 -7.11
CA ARG A 306 -38.58 -13.58 -8.16
C ARG A 306 -40.09 -13.74 -8.02
N TYR A 307 -40.52 -14.71 -7.20
CA TYR A 307 -41.91 -15.09 -7.00
C TYR A 307 -42.08 -15.64 -5.58
N GLY A 308 -42.99 -15.03 -4.82
CA GLY A 308 -43.36 -15.35 -3.45
C GLY A 308 -44.78 -15.89 -3.29
N GLY A 309 -45.47 -16.23 -4.38
CA GLY A 309 -46.84 -16.77 -4.34
C GLY A 309 -47.03 -18.09 -3.56
N ASP A 310 -45.96 -18.83 -3.29
CA ASP A 310 -45.95 -20.01 -2.41
C ASP A 310 -45.60 -19.69 -0.93
N ARG A 311 -45.38 -18.40 -0.62
CA ARG A 311 -44.89 -17.88 0.66
C ARG A 311 -45.46 -16.51 1.04
N HIS A 312 -46.78 -16.32 0.92
CA HIS A 312 -47.41 -15.06 1.34
C HIS A 312 -47.09 -14.68 2.80
N GLY A 313 -46.99 -13.37 3.04
CA GLY A 313 -46.68 -12.77 4.34
C GLY A 313 -45.34 -12.01 4.33
N ASP A 314 -45.00 -11.37 5.44
CA ASP A 314 -43.78 -10.56 5.54
C ASP A 314 -42.49 -11.41 5.49
N ASN A 315 -42.59 -12.72 5.70
CA ASN A 315 -41.48 -13.69 5.62
C ASN A 315 -40.29 -13.37 6.56
N LEU A 316 -40.54 -12.96 7.81
CA LEU A 316 -39.44 -12.69 8.74
C LEU A 316 -38.61 -13.96 9.01
N PHE A 317 -37.29 -13.93 9.01
CA PHE A 317 -36.41 -12.75 9.04
C PHE A 317 -35.81 -12.32 7.68
N SER A 318 -36.52 -12.52 6.57
CA SER A 318 -36.01 -12.14 5.24
C SER A 318 -35.72 -10.64 5.11
N SER A 319 -34.64 -10.32 4.38
CA SER A 319 -34.21 -8.96 4.05
C SER A 319 -34.27 -8.01 5.26
N SER A 320 -33.74 -8.51 6.39
CA SER A 320 -33.83 -7.89 7.72
C SER A 320 -32.47 -7.85 8.40
N LEU A 321 -32.24 -6.77 9.16
CA LEU A 321 -31.20 -6.76 10.18
C LEU A 321 -31.80 -7.27 11.49
N VAL A 322 -31.27 -8.37 12.02
CA VAL A 322 -31.65 -8.91 13.34
C VAL A 322 -30.51 -8.67 14.32
N ALA A 323 -30.84 -8.23 15.54
CA ALA A 323 -29.91 -8.13 16.65
C ALA A 323 -30.20 -9.21 17.69
N VAL A 324 -29.15 -9.92 18.10
CA VAL A 324 -29.20 -10.96 19.13
C VAL A 324 -28.11 -10.73 20.17
N ASP A 325 -28.32 -11.27 21.36
CA ASP A 325 -27.29 -11.45 22.37
C ASP A 325 -26.24 -12.46 21.84
N ALA A 326 -25.01 -12.01 21.66
CA ALA A 326 -23.96 -12.76 20.97
C ALA A 326 -23.54 -14.04 21.71
N ALA A 327 -23.67 -14.06 23.05
CA ALA A 327 -23.32 -15.22 23.86
C ALA A 327 -24.45 -16.27 23.91
N THR A 328 -25.71 -15.83 23.92
CA THR A 328 -26.87 -16.70 24.22
C THR A 328 -27.86 -16.89 23.07
N CYS A 329 -27.66 -16.23 21.93
CA CYS A 329 -28.61 -16.17 20.81
C CYS A 329 -29.96 -15.50 21.12
N ARG A 330 -30.15 -14.95 22.33
CA ARG A 330 -31.42 -14.32 22.72
C ARG A 330 -31.75 -13.15 21.79
N TYR A 331 -32.85 -13.26 21.07
CA TYR A 331 -33.41 -12.20 20.24
C TYR A 331 -33.58 -10.88 21.02
N LEU A 332 -33.15 -9.77 20.43
CA LEU A 332 -33.30 -8.41 20.98
C LEU A 332 -34.28 -7.59 20.14
N TRP A 333 -33.97 -7.38 18.85
CA TRP A 333 -34.79 -6.62 17.92
C TRP A 333 -34.53 -7.04 16.46
N HIS A 334 -35.39 -6.62 15.53
CA HIS A 334 -35.09 -6.67 14.09
C HIS A 334 -35.64 -5.43 13.38
N PHE A 335 -35.11 -5.14 12.19
CA PHE A 335 -35.63 -4.14 11.26
C PHE A 335 -35.63 -4.74 9.84
N GLN A 336 -36.81 -4.91 9.26
CA GLN A 336 -36.98 -5.43 7.90
C GLN A 336 -36.93 -4.27 6.89
N VAL A 337 -35.99 -4.32 5.93
CA VAL A 337 -35.84 -3.28 4.90
C VAL A 337 -36.66 -3.57 3.65
N VAL A 338 -37.04 -4.83 3.41
CA VAL A 338 -37.90 -5.25 2.30
C VAL A 338 -38.87 -6.29 2.85
N ARG A 339 -40.16 -5.96 2.82
CA ARG A 339 -41.24 -6.86 3.23
C ARG A 339 -41.62 -7.74 2.05
N HIS A 340 -41.77 -9.05 2.28
CA HIS A 340 -42.09 -10.01 1.21
C HIS A 340 -41.17 -9.85 -0.02
N ASP A 341 -39.87 -10.03 0.17
CA ASP A 341 -38.88 -9.79 -0.89
C ASP A 341 -39.09 -10.74 -2.07
N ILE A 342 -39.26 -10.19 -3.28
CA ILE A 342 -39.33 -10.88 -4.57
C ILE A 342 -38.39 -10.23 -5.61
N TRP A 343 -37.33 -9.56 -5.14
CA TRP A 343 -36.40 -8.77 -5.94
C TRP A 343 -34.94 -9.17 -5.73
N ASP A 344 -34.64 -10.06 -4.78
CA ASP A 344 -33.27 -10.31 -4.32
C ASP A 344 -32.63 -9.02 -3.80
N ASN A 345 -33.26 -8.40 -2.80
CA ASN A 345 -32.74 -7.23 -2.12
C ASN A 345 -32.05 -7.61 -0.79
N ASP A 346 -31.09 -8.53 -0.88
CA ASP A 346 -30.27 -9.01 0.24
C ASP A 346 -29.71 -7.91 1.16
N LEU A 347 -29.57 -8.29 2.43
CA LEU A 347 -28.74 -7.62 3.42
C LEU A 347 -27.39 -8.34 3.58
N GLN A 348 -26.57 -8.33 2.54
CA GLN A 348 -25.25 -8.99 2.57
C GLN A 348 -24.10 -8.06 3.02
N ALA A 349 -24.30 -6.75 2.97
CA ALA A 349 -23.29 -5.78 3.42
C ALA A 349 -23.16 -5.83 4.95
N PRO A 350 -21.94 -5.82 5.53
CA PRO A 350 -21.78 -5.75 6.98
C PRO A 350 -22.43 -4.48 7.53
N PRO A 351 -23.28 -4.59 8.58
CA PRO A 351 -23.90 -3.45 9.24
C PRO A 351 -22.83 -2.62 9.95
N LEU A 352 -22.64 -1.36 9.55
CA LEU A 352 -21.54 -0.55 10.05
C LEU A 352 -21.93 0.10 11.39
N LEU A 353 -21.17 -0.18 12.45
CA LEU A 353 -21.42 0.33 13.80
C LEU A 353 -20.60 1.60 14.04
N PHE A 354 -21.27 2.68 14.44
CA PHE A 354 -20.64 3.98 14.69
C PHE A 354 -21.38 4.77 15.79
N ASN A 355 -20.84 5.88 16.25
CA ASN A 355 -21.55 6.75 17.20
C ASN A 355 -22.09 7.97 16.44
N ALA A 356 -23.39 8.01 16.17
CA ALA A 356 -24.05 9.14 15.52
C ALA A 356 -24.19 10.32 16.50
N THR A 357 -24.28 11.54 15.96
CA THR A 357 -24.70 12.72 16.75
C THR A 357 -26.10 13.12 16.33
N VAL A 358 -27.08 12.89 17.20
CA VAL A 358 -28.50 13.20 16.96
C VAL A 358 -28.93 14.27 17.96
N SER A 359 -29.38 15.43 17.48
CA SER A 359 -29.78 16.58 18.31
C SER A 359 -28.74 16.95 19.39
N GLY A 360 -27.45 16.91 19.03
CA GLY A 360 -26.32 17.21 19.92
C GLY A 360 -25.94 16.08 20.90
N LYS A 361 -26.65 14.95 20.92
CA LYS A 361 -26.35 13.79 21.77
C LYS A 361 -25.65 12.70 20.96
N ARG A 362 -24.64 12.04 21.54
CA ARG A 362 -24.05 10.83 20.94
C ARG A 362 -25.00 9.65 21.14
N VAL A 363 -25.29 8.91 20.08
CA VAL A 363 -26.19 7.75 20.06
C VAL A 363 -25.46 6.56 19.43
N PRO A 364 -25.49 5.36 20.02
CA PRO A 364 -24.90 4.17 19.42
C PRO A 364 -25.73 3.76 18.19
N ALA A 365 -25.16 3.95 17.00
CA ALA A 365 -25.85 3.77 15.73
C ALA A 365 -25.34 2.54 14.96
N VAL A 366 -26.20 2.04 14.07
CA VAL A 366 -25.86 1.09 12.99
C VAL A 366 -26.38 1.64 11.66
N ALA A 367 -25.53 1.64 10.64
CA ALA A 367 -25.89 1.96 9.27
C ALA A 367 -26.09 0.67 8.46
N ILE A 368 -27.19 0.62 7.71
CA ILE A 368 -27.55 -0.48 6.81
C ILE A 368 -27.54 0.07 5.38
N THR A 369 -26.60 -0.42 4.58
CA THR A 369 -26.61 -0.32 3.11
C THR A 369 -26.96 -1.69 2.54
N SER A 370 -27.59 -1.75 1.37
CA SER A 370 -28.04 -3.03 0.79
C SER A 370 -28.24 -2.97 -0.73
N LYS A 371 -28.63 -4.11 -1.33
CA LYS A 371 -28.93 -4.21 -2.77
C LYS A 371 -30.00 -3.20 -3.22
N ASN A 372 -30.94 -2.80 -2.37
CA ASN A 372 -31.99 -1.83 -2.75
C ASN A 372 -31.49 -0.39 -2.97
N GLY A 373 -30.22 -0.09 -2.66
CA GLY A 373 -29.62 1.23 -2.87
C GLY A 373 -30.04 2.30 -1.86
N LEU A 374 -30.70 1.94 -0.77
CA LEU A 374 -31.11 2.83 0.32
C LEU A 374 -30.14 2.72 1.51
N LEU A 375 -30.13 3.77 2.35
CA LEU A 375 -29.39 3.83 3.62
C LEU A 375 -30.36 4.00 4.78
N PHE A 376 -30.39 3.03 5.69
CA PHE A 376 -31.13 3.13 6.96
C PHE A 376 -30.14 3.33 8.12
N VAL A 377 -30.50 4.16 9.09
CA VAL A 377 -29.69 4.40 10.30
C VAL A 377 -30.57 4.18 11.52
N LEU A 378 -30.18 3.21 12.36
CA LEU A 378 -30.93 2.78 13.54
C LEU A 378 -30.11 3.01 14.82
N ASP A 379 -30.78 3.21 15.95
CA ASP A 379 -30.20 2.99 17.27
C ASP A 379 -29.88 1.50 17.38
N ARG A 380 -28.60 1.13 17.53
CA ARG A 380 -28.20 -0.28 17.47
C ARG A 380 -28.55 -1.09 18.72
N VAL A 381 -29.00 -0.44 19.79
CA VAL A 381 -29.43 -1.11 21.02
C VAL A 381 -30.91 -1.51 20.96
N SER A 382 -31.73 -0.69 20.30
CA SER A 382 -33.20 -0.83 20.28
C SER A 382 -33.81 -1.11 18.90
N GLY A 383 -33.05 -0.99 17.81
CA GLY A 383 -33.51 -1.19 16.43
C GLY A 383 -34.39 -0.06 15.89
N LYS A 384 -34.62 1.00 16.68
CA LYS A 384 -35.47 2.13 16.27
C LYS A 384 -34.73 3.02 15.27
N PRO A 385 -35.35 3.46 14.16
CA PRO A 385 -34.75 4.44 13.26
C PRO A 385 -34.37 5.74 13.99
N LEU A 386 -33.15 6.24 13.75
CA LEU A 386 -32.71 7.54 14.27
C LEU A 386 -33.32 8.71 13.50
N HIS A 387 -33.80 8.44 12.28
CA HIS A 387 -34.44 9.41 11.41
C HIS A 387 -35.72 8.82 10.79
N PRO A 388 -36.68 9.64 10.32
CA PRO A 388 -37.95 9.15 9.83
C PRO A 388 -37.83 8.16 8.67
N VAL A 389 -38.56 7.04 8.80
CA VAL A 389 -38.79 6.05 7.74
C VAL A 389 -40.26 6.15 7.34
N GLU A 390 -40.51 6.30 6.04
CA GLU A 390 -41.84 6.40 5.44
C GLU A 390 -42.22 5.06 4.80
N TYR A 391 -43.41 4.55 5.09
CA TYR A 391 -43.94 3.36 4.43
C TYR A 391 -44.77 3.77 3.21
N ARG A 392 -44.22 3.57 2.01
CA ARG A 392 -44.84 4.00 0.74
C ARG A 392 -45.52 2.84 0.05
N LYS A 393 -46.65 3.11 -0.63
CA LYS A 393 -47.31 2.15 -1.50
C LYS A 393 -46.43 1.85 -2.71
N VAL A 394 -46.26 0.57 -3.02
CA VAL A 394 -45.51 0.06 -4.18
C VAL A 394 -46.48 -0.63 -5.17
N PRO A 395 -46.07 -0.87 -6.43
CA PRO A 395 -46.90 -1.59 -7.40
C PRO A 395 -47.23 -3.01 -6.92
N ALA A 396 -48.46 -3.47 -7.22
CA ALA A 396 -48.83 -4.86 -7.05
C ALA A 396 -48.31 -5.70 -8.23
N SER A 397 -48.06 -6.99 -8.00
CA SER A 397 -47.74 -7.92 -9.09
C SER A 397 -49.00 -8.28 -9.88
N ASP A 398 -48.83 -8.51 -11.18
CA ASP A 398 -49.83 -9.06 -12.09
C ASP A 398 -49.67 -10.58 -12.30
N VAL A 399 -48.63 -11.19 -11.73
CA VAL A 399 -48.36 -12.63 -11.81
C VAL A 399 -49.39 -13.39 -10.97
N PRO A 400 -50.15 -14.35 -11.54
CA PRO A 400 -51.19 -15.05 -10.79
C PRO A 400 -50.67 -15.76 -9.54
N GLY A 401 -51.41 -15.62 -8.44
CA GLY A 401 -51.05 -16.15 -7.13
C GLY A 401 -50.03 -15.32 -6.34
N GLU A 402 -49.37 -14.33 -6.95
CA GLU A 402 -48.45 -13.42 -6.24
C GLU A 402 -49.21 -12.43 -5.34
N ARG A 403 -48.62 -12.08 -4.18
CA ARG A 403 -49.17 -11.11 -3.21
C ARG A 403 -48.06 -10.27 -2.57
N THR A 404 -47.54 -9.32 -3.34
CA THR A 404 -46.61 -8.28 -2.89
C THR A 404 -47.04 -7.59 -1.59
N ALA A 405 -46.10 -7.29 -0.69
CA ALA A 405 -46.36 -6.42 0.44
C ALA A 405 -46.82 -5.03 -0.05
N PRO A 406 -47.94 -4.48 0.47
CA PRO A 406 -48.55 -3.26 -0.08
C PRO A 406 -47.76 -1.98 0.25
N LEU A 407 -46.85 -2.03 1.24
CA LEU A 407 -46.05 -0.90 1.71
C LEU A 407 -44.60 -1.33 1.92
N GLN A 408 -43.64 -0.56 1.42
CA GLN A 408 -42.20 -0.75 1.68
C GLN A 408 -41.60 0.45 2.44
N PRO A 409 -40.56 0.24 3.28
CA PRO A 409 -39.93 1.32 4.03
C PRO A 409 -38.95 2.11 3.16
N PHE A 410 -38.96 3.44 3.31
CA PHE A 410 -38.03 4.36 2.65
C PHE A 410 -37.44 5.34 3.68
N PRO A 411 -36.12 5.55 3.73
CA PRO A 411 -35.54 6.60 4.55
C PRO A 411 -35.94 7.98 4.00
N ARG A 412 -36.23 8.94 4.89
CA ARG A 412 -36.49 10.35 4.51
C ARG A 412 -35.26 11.26 4.63
N TRP A 413 -34.22 10.80 5.30
CA TRP A 413 -33.07 11.62 5.71
C TRP A 413 -31.95 11.66 4.67
N THR A 414 -31.75 10.56 3.94
CA THR A 414 -30.86 10.48 2.78
C THR A 414 -31.67 10.26 1.50
N PRO A 415 -31.22 10.74 0.34
CA PRO A 415 -31.73 10.25 -0.94
C PRO A 415 -31.35 8.77 -1.15
N PRO A 416 -31.94 8.07 -2.14
CA PRO A 416 -31.36 6.84 -2.67
C PRO A 416 -29.90 7.07 -3.08
N LEU A 417 -29.04 6.11 -2.78
CA LEU A 417 -27.61 6.18 -3.09
C LEU A 417 -27.30 5.60 -4.47
N ALA A 418 -28.08 4.64 -4.93
CA ALA A 418 -27.97 4.07 -6.27
C ALA A 418 -29.22 4.40 -7.12
N ARG A 419 -29.11 4.17 -8.43
CA ARG A 419 -30.20 4.33 -9.39
C ARG A 419 -31.35 3.35 -9.08
N THR A 420 -32.54 3.91 -8.89
CA THR A 420 -33.77 3.21 -8.46
C THR A 420 -34.89 3.24 -9.50
N SER A 421 -34.59 3.69 -10.73
CA SER A 421 -35.54 3.75 -11.84
C SER A 421 -34.83 3.92 -13.18
N PHE A 422 -35.54 3.62 -14.26
CA PHE A 422 -35.15 3.90 -15.64
C PHE A 422 -36.33 4.46 -16.44
N ARG A 423 -36.06 5.32 -17.40
CA ARG A 423 -36.95 5.80 -18.46
C ARG A 423 -36.28 5.52 -19.80
N PHE A 424 -37.05 5.37 -20.88
CA PHE A 424 -36.45 5.17 -22.21
C PHE A 424 -35.54 6.33 -22.65
N ASP A 425 -35.81 7.56 -22.19
CA ASP A 425 -34.93 8.72 -22.42
C ASP A 425 -33.56 8.60 -21.72
N ASP A 426 -33.44 7.75 -20.69
CA ASP A 426 -32.20 7.45 -19.97
C ASP A 426 -31.32 6.43 -20.74
N VAL A 427 -31.60 6.13 -22.02
CA VAL A 427 -30.79 5.22 -22.84
C VAL A 427 -29.38 5.77 -23.10
N ALA A 428 -28.39 4.87 -23.16
CA ALA A 428 -26.98 5.21 -23.29
C ALA A 428 -26.63 5.78 -24.68
N ARG A 429 -26.30 7.08 -24.74
CA ARG A 429 -25.89 7.80 -25.97
C ARG A 429 -24.36 7.85 -26.14
N LEU A 430 -23.71 6.68 -26.15
CA LEU A 430 -22.23 6.57 -26.20
C LEU A 430 -21.69 6.63 -27.64
N THR A 431 -22.27 5.81 -28.52
CA THR A 431 -22.04 5.80 -29.98
C THR A 431 -23.39 5.54 -30.66
N PRO A 432 -23.58 5.93 -31.94
CA PRO A 432 -24.81 5.66 -32.66
C PRO A 432 -25.19 4.16 -32.68
N GLU A 433 -24.20 3.29 -32.88
CA GLU A 433 -24.38 1.84 -33.01
C GLU A 433 -24.86 1.21 -31.69
N HIS A 434 -24.25 1.62 -30.57
CA HIS A 434 -24.63 1.13 -29.25
C HIS A 434 -26.02 1.62 -28.84
N THR A 435 -26.31 2.92 -29.07
CA THR A 435 -27.62 3.52 -28.80
C THR A 435 -28.71 2.76 -29.55
N GLN A 436 -28.53 2.57 -30.85
CA GLN A 436 -29.48 1.88 -31.73
C GLN A 436 -29.60 0.38 -31.40
N TRP A 437 -28.54 -0.27 -30.90
CA TRP A 437 -28.61 -1.65 -30.39
C TRP A 437 -29.54 -1.74 -29.18
N CYS A 438 -29.36 -0.86 -28.19
CA CYS A 438 -30.17 -0.84 -26.97
C CYS A 438 -31.63 -0.48 -27.25
N GLU A 439 -31.89 0.52 -28.09
CA GLU A 439 -33.25 0.92 -28.50
C GLU A 439 -33.99 -0.22 -29.21
N ARG A 440 -33.35 -0.90 -30.18
CA ARG A 440 -33.93 -2.08 -30.83
C ARG A 440 -34.18 -3.21 -29.85
N TRP A 441 -33.21 -3.55 -28.99
CA TRP A 441 -33.38 -4.65 -28.05
C TRP A 441 -34.56 -4.42 -27.09
N MET A 442 -34.75 -3.19 -26.62
CA MET A 442 -35.92 -2.82 -25.82
C MET A 442 -37.24 -2.93 -26.61
N ALA A 443 -37.26 -2.43 -27.85
CA ALA A 443 -38.44 -2.44 -28.71
C ALA A 443 -38.85 -3.86 -29.15
N ASP A 444 -37.90 -4.65 -29.68
CA ASP A 444 -38.10 -6.02 -30.17
C ASP A 444 -38.60 -6.94 -29.06
N LYS A 445 -38.11 -6.75 -27.84
CA LYS A 445 -38.52 -7.49 -26.64
C LYS A 445 -39.70 -6.87 -25.88
N LYS A 446 -40.23 -5.74 -26.34
CA LYS A 446 -41.36 -5.01 -25.73
C LYS A 446 -41.16 -4.78 -24.22
N MET A 447 -39.92 -4.44 -23.86
CA MET A 447 -39.51 -4.29 -22.46
C MET A 447 -40.27 -3.15 -21.78
N VAL A 448 -40.51 -3.29 -20.48
CA VAL A 448 -41.11 -2.22 -19.66
C VAL A 448 -40.14 -1.70 -18.60
N PRO A 449 -40.06 -0.38 -18.37
CA PRO A 449 -39.25 0.21 -17.32
C PRO A 449 -39.92 0.00 -15.95
N GLY A 450 -39.18 -0.62 -15.02
CA GLY A 450 -39.52 -0.74 -13.62
C GLY A 450 -38.77 0.27 -12.74
N GLY A 451 -39.40 0.66 -11.63
CA GLY A 451 -38.74 1.33 -10.51
C GLY A 451 -38.37 0.37 -9.39
N LEU A 452 -37.76 0.89 -8.32
CA LEU A 452 -37.52 0.13 -7.10
C LEU A 452 -38.84 -0.46 -6.56
N TYR A 453 -38.81 -1.76 -6.25
CA TYR A 453 -39.97 -2.58 -5.87
C TYR A 453 -41.05 -2.74 -6.96
N HIS A 454 -40.75 -2.49 -8.24
CA HIS A 454 -41.62 -2.96 -9.31
C HIS A 454 -41.52 -4.48 -9.43
N PRO A 455 -42.61 -5.25 -9.35
CA PRO A 455 -42.57 -6.70 -9.56
C PRO A 455 -42.16 -7.06 -10.98
N VAL A 456 -41.66 -8.29 -11.16
CA VAL A 456 -41.39 -8.88 -12.48
C VAL A 456 -42.71 -9.32 -13.11
N HIS A 457 -42.91 -8.98 -14.39
CA HIS A 457 -44.10 -9.37 -15.15
C HIS A 457 -44.04 -10.80 -15.73
N LEU A 458 -45.22 -11.38 -15.94
CA LEU A 458 -45.40 -12.65 -16.67
C LEU A 458 -45.39 -12.42 -18.19
N ASN A 459 -44.54 -13.14 -18.92
CA ASN A 459 -44.34 -13.06 -20.38
C ASN A 459 -44.00 -11.64 -20.90
N GLN A 460 -43.45 -10.78 -20.04
CA GLN A 460 -43.00 -9.44 -20.42
C GLN A 460 -41.68 -9.08 -19.70
N PRO A 461 -40.59 -8.81 -20.42
CA PRO A 461 -39.32 -8.45 -19.80
C PRO A 461 -39.37 -7.07 -19.13
N THR A 462 -38.96 -7.02 -17.86
CA THR A 462 -38.99 -5.85 -16.98
C THR A 462 -37.58 -5.33 -16.71
N ILE A 463 -37.28 -4.07 -17.02
CA ILE A 463 -36.01 -3.40 -16.73
C ILE A 463 -36.04 -2.89 -15.29
N SER A 464 -35.30 -3.54 -14.38
CA SER A 464 -35.31 -3.28 -12.94
C SER A 464 -34.08 -2.50 -12.49
N PHE A 465 -34.28 -1.55 -11.57
CA PHE A 465 -33.23 -0.74 -10.94
C PHE A 465 -33.46 -0.59 -9.42
N PRO A 466 -32.47 -0.95 -8.57
CA PRO A 466 -31.23 -1.63 -8.92
C PRO A 466 -31.47 -3.02 -9.54
N GLY A 467 -30.54 -3.50 -10.38
CA GLY A 467 -30.54 -4.90 -10.84
C GLY A 467 -30.07 -5.87 -9.75
N LEU A 468 -29.88 -7.16 -10.07
CA LEU A 468 -29.54 -8.19 -9.05
C LEU A 468 -28.18 -7.99 -8.36
N GLN A 469 -27.30 -7.21 -8.98
CA GLN A 469 -26.04 -6.80 -8.36
C GLN A 469 -26.26 -5.77 -7.24
N GLY A 470 -27.45 -5.17 -7.17
CA GLY A 470 -27.83 -4.16 -6.20
C GLY A 470 -27.09 -2.84 -6.35
N GLY A 471 -27.52 -1.85 -5.58
CA GLY A 471 -26.80 -0.59 -5.38
C GLY A 471 -25.51 -0.82 -4.60
N ASN A 472 -25.61 -1.18 -3.31
CA ASN A 472 -24.46 -1.54 -2.48
C ASN A 472 -24.50 -3.05 -2.17
N ASN A 473 -23.43 -3.77 -2.51
CA ASN A 473 -23.34 -5.23 -2.34
C ASN A 473 -22.43 -5.58 -1.13
N TRP A 474 -21.98 -6.84 -0.99
CA TRP A 474 -21.21 -7.37 0.16
C TRP A 474 -19.99 -6.55 0.57
N GLY A 475 -19.43 -5.78 -0.36
CA GLY A 475 -18.35 -4.83 -0.10
C GLY A 475 -18.71 -3.74 0.91
N GLY A 476 -19.98 -3.46 1.15
CA GLY A 476 -20.43 -2.53 2.20
C GLY A 476 -19.87 -1.11 2.04
N SER A 477 -19.62 -0.48 3.19
CA SER A 477 -19.21 0.93 3.32
C SER A 477 -18.03 1.07 4.28
N ALA A 478 -17.34 2.21 4.25
CA ALA A 478 -16.32 2.61 5.24
C ALA A 478 -16.72 3.92 5.93
N PHE A 479 -16.31 4.17 7.17
CA PHE A 479 -16.70 5.35 7.95
C PHE A 479 -15.52 5.99 8.65
N ASP A 480 -15.30 7.29 8.43
CA ASP A 480 -14.33 8.08 9.18
C ASP A 480 -14.99 8.72 10.43
N PRO A 481 -14.62 8.30 11.65
CA PRO A 481 -15.16 8.87 12.88
C PRO A 481 -14.71 10.31 13.17
N ALA A 482 -13.64 10.80 12.53
CA ALA A 482 -13.16 12.18 12.72
C ALA A 482 -13.97 13.20 11.91
N SER A 483 -14.25 12.91 10.64
CA SER A 483 -15.09 13.77 9.79
C SER A 483 -16.59 13.41 9.81
N ALA A 484 -16.96 12.29 10.42
CA ALA A 484 -18.30 11.70 10.40
C ALA A 484 -18.83 11.42 8.98
N LEU A 485 -17.94 11.10 8.04
CA LEU A 485 -18.28 10.76 6.66
C LEU A 485 -18.37 9.24 6.46
N LEU A 486 -19.47 8.79 5.85
CA LEU A 486 -19.68 7.42 5.39
C LEU A 486 -19.42 7.33 3.88
N TYR A 487 -18.49 6.46 3.50
CA TYR A 487 -18.09 6.20 2.13
C TYR A 487 -18.79 4.96 1.57
N VAL A 488 -19.65 5.15 0.58
CA VAL A 488 -20.49 4.09 0.00
C VAL A 488 -20.15 3.92 -1.47
N ASN A 489 -19.76 2.71 -1.84
CA ASN A 489 -19.63 2.29 -3.24
C ASN A 489 -20.99 1.85 -3.78
N THR A 490 -21.38 2.34 -4.97
CA THR A 490 -22.66 2.03 -5.61
C THR A 490 -22.50 1.55 -7.05
N SER A 491 -23.32 0.58 -7.44
CA SER A 491 -23.45 0.05 -8.80
C SER A 491 -24.79 0.49 -9.38
N ASP A 492 -24.75 1.35 -10.41
CA ASP A 492 -25.93 1.91 -11.07
C ASP A 492 -26.33 1.07 -12.29
N LEU A 493 -26.42 -0.25 -12.07
CA LEU A 493 -26.64 -1.25 -13.10
C LEU A 493 -28.08 -1.79 -13.10
N GLY A 494 -28.66 -1.82 -14.29
CA GLY A 494 -29.99 -2.39 -14.54
C GLY A 494 -29.94 -3.86 -14.89
N GLN A 495 -31.08 -4.52 -14.70
CA GLN A 495 -31.31 -5.91 -15.07
C GLN A 495 -32.63 -6.05 -15.81
N VAL A 496 -32.65 -6.81 -16.90
CA VAL A 496 -33.87 -7.32 -17.51
C VAL A 496 -34.26 -8.64 -16.83
N THR A 497 -35.49 -8.74 -16.34
CA THR A 497 -36.04 -10.00 -15.80
C THR A 497 -37.42 -10.25 -16.37
N GLU A 498 -37.71 -11.51 -16.69
CA GLU A 498 -38.98 -11.99 -17.24
C GLU A 498 -39.37 -13.23 -16.44
N LEU A 499 -40.67 -13.42 -16.15
CA LEU A 499 -41.19 -14.71 -15.70
C LEU A 499 -41.97 -15.38 -16.82
N VAL A 500 -41.86 -16.70 -16.94
CA VAL A 500 -42.66 -17.54 -17.85
C VAL A 500 -43.28 -18.70 -17.08
N PRO A 501 -44.39 -19.31 -17.54
CA PRO A 501 -44.95 -20.50 -16.93
C PRO A 501 -43.94 -21.66 -16.92
N SER A 502 -43.71 -22.27 -15.76
CA SER A 502 -42.91 -23.49 -15.67
C SER A 502 -43.77 -24.71 -16.00
N SER A 503 -43.21 -25.66 -16.75
CA SER A 503 -43.89 -26.91 -17.13
C SER A 503 -43.53 -28.11 -16.25
N THR A 504 -42.43 -28.02 -15.49
CA THR A 504 -41.85 -29.14 -14.73
C THR A 504 -41.22 -28.72 -13.39
N GLY A 505 -41.12 -27.42 -13.11
CA GLY A 505 -40.47 -26.90 -11.91
C GLY A 505 -41.32 -27.01 -10.64
N PRO A 506 -40.70 -26.87 -9.45
CA PRO A 506 -41.39 -26.85 -8.15
C PRO A 506 -42.25 -25.60 -7.90
N LEU A 507 -42.26 -24.63 -8.81
CA LEU A 507 -43.06 -23.40 -8.77
C LEU A 507 -43.78 -23.22 -10.12
N PRO A 508 -44.94 -22.54 -10.17
CA PRO A 508 -45.69 -22.33 -11.40
C PRO A 508 -44.98 -21.41 -12.43
N TYR A 509 -43.92 -20.71 -12.03
CA TYR A 509 -43.18 -19.78 -12.87
C TYR A 509 -41.66 -19.93 -12.70
N GLU A 510 -40.94 -19.68 -13.78
CA GLU A 510 -39.47 -19.69 -13.86
C GLU A 510 -38.95 -18.47 -14.65
N ARG A 511 -37.63 -18.23 -14.64
CA ARG A 511 -37.04 -17.09 -15.38
C ARG A 511 -37.18 -17.29 -16.89
N GLY A 512 -37.78 -16.30 -17.54
CA GLY A 512 -37.91 -16.24 -19.00
C GLY A 512 -36.58 -16.00 -19.72
N PRO A 513 -36.48 -16.40 -21.00
CA PRO A 513 -35.24 -16.42 -21.77
C PRO A 513 -34.64 -15.04 -22.06
N THR A 514 -35.40 -13.95 -21.87
CA THR A 514 -34.90 -12.58 -22.03
C THR A 514 -34.18 -12.06 -20.78
N SER A 515 -34.17 -12.82 -19.68
CA SER A 515 -33.63 -12.38 -18.39
C SER A 515 -32.09 -12.30 -18.39
N GLY A 516 -31.53 -11.11 -18.17
CA GLY A 516 -30.09 -10.87 -18.15
C GLY A 516 -29.72 -9.45 -17.71
N ARG A 517 -28.43 -9.10 -17.74
CA ARG A 517 -27.99 -7.74 -17.44
C ARG A 517 -28.47 -6.77 -18.52
N PHE A 518 -28.83 -5.54 -18.15
CA PHE A 518 -29.26 -4.52 -19.11
C PHE A 518 -28.06 -3.89 -19.83
N MET A 519 -27.38 -4.68 -20.68
CA MET A 519 -26.16 -4.30 -21.38
C MET A 519 -26.00 -5.07 -22.69
N GLN A 520 -25.29 -4.45 -23.64
CA GLN A 520 -24.90 -5.12 -24.88
C GLN A 520 -23.86 -6.23 -24.59
N PRO A 521 -24.11 -7.51 -24.95
CA PRO A 521 -23.22 -8.61 -24.59
C PRO A 521 -21.80 -8.51 -25.18
N GLU A 522 -21.69 -8.08 -26.43
CA GLU A 522 -20.43 -8.12 -27.20
C GLU A 522 -19.44 -7.04 -26.73
N THR A 523 -19.96 -5.82 -26.51
CA THR A 523 -19.16 -4.64 -26.11
C THR A 523 -19.06 -4.49 -24.59
N ARG A 524 -19.93 -5.17 -23.83
CA ARG A 524 -20.12 -5.02 -22.38
C ARG A 524 -20.39 -3.57 -21.95
N LEU A 525 -21.11 -2.82 -22.77
CA LEU A 525 -21.61 -1.48 -22.46
C LEU A 525 -23.06 -1.56 -21.94
N PRO A 526 -23.36 -1.05 -20.73
CA PRO A 526 -24.72 -0.96 -20.21
C PRO A 526 -25.63 -0.04 -21.04
N CYS A 527 -26.89 -0.42 -21.20
CA CYS A 527 -27.85 0.27 -22.06
C CYS A 527 -28.49 1.52 -21.45
N GLN A 528 -28.33 1.73 -20.15
CA GLN A 528 -28.67 2.98 -19.47
C GLN A 528 -27.51 3.98 -19.54
N ALA A 529 -27.80 5.28 -19.59
CA ALA A 529 -26.79 6.33 -19.60
C ALA A 529 -25.89 6.29 -18.34
N PRO A 530 -24.60 6.68 -18.45
CA PRO A 530 -23.69 6.78 -17.30
C PRO A 530 -24.14 7.87 -16.30
N PRO A 531 -23.61 7.88 -15.06
CA PRO A 531 -22.61 6.95 -14.51
C PRO A 531 -23.18 5.57 -14.18
N TRP A 532 -22.36 4.52 -14.34
CA TRP A 532 -22.70 3.12 -14.03
C TRP A 532 -22.15 2.62 -12.69
N GLY A 533 -21.26 3.38 -12.08
CA GLY A 533 -20.63 3.06 -10.81
C GLY A 533 -20.14 4.35 -10.17
N GLN A 534 -20.36 4.51 -8.87
CA GLN A 534 -20.08 5.74 -8.15
C GLN A 534 -19.56 5.48 -6.73
N LEU A 535 -18.81 6.45 -6.21
CA LEU A 535 -18.37 6.51 -4.82
C LEU A 535 -18.96 7.76 -4.18
N HIS A 536 -19.68 7.58 -3.08
CA HIS A 536 -20.36 8.66 -2.36
C HIS A 536 -19.67 8.90 -1.02
N ALA A 537 -19.57 10.15 -0.60
CA ALA A 537 -19.38 10.49 0.82
C ALA A 537 -20.66 11.11 1.38
N ILE A 538 -21.17 10.55 2.46
CA ILE A 538 -22.41 10.96 3.13
C ILE A 538 -22.04 11.52 4.49
N ASP A 539 -22.50 12.73 4.78
CA ASP A 539 -22.32 13.36 6.10
C ASP A 539 -23.32 12.78 7.09
N MET A 540 -22.82 11.97 8.03
CA MET A 540 -23.66 11.25 8.98
C MET A 540 -24.20 12.14 10.11
N SER A 541 -23.96 13.45 10.08
CA SER A 541 -24.64 14.43 10.93
C SER A 541 -25.83 15.11 10.23
N THR A 542 -25.86 15.14 8.88
CA THR A 542 -26.89 15.85 8.09
C THR A 542 -27.69 14.98 7.11
N GLY A 543 -27.22 13.79 6.78
CA GLY A 543 -27.84 12.88 5.79
C GLY A 543 -27.56 13.26 4.33
N ARG A 544 -26.76 14.31 4.11
CA ARG A 544 -26.47 14.86 2.78
C ARG A 544 -25.27 14.16 2.16
N VAL A 545 -25.37 13.87 0.87
CA VAL A 545 -24.20 13.55 0.03
C VAL A 545 -23.32 14.80 -0.04
N ARG A 546 -22.07 14.70 0.43
CA ARG A 546 -21.08 15.79 0.44
C ARG A 546 -20.35 15.90 -0.87
N TRP A 547 -20.03 14.75 -1.47
CA TRP A 547 -19.48 14.61 -2.80
C TRP A 547 -19.86 13.23 -3.36
N GLN A 548 -19.82 13.13 -4.68
CA GLN A 548 -20.11 11.93 -5.45
C GLN A 548 -19.09 11.89 -6.59
N ALA A 549 -18.37 10.79 -6.74
CA ALA A 549 -17.32 10.62 -7.73
C ALA A 549 -17.66 9.45 -8.66
N THR A 550 -17.54 9.66 -9.97
CA THR A 550 -17.69 8.61 -10.97
C THR A 550 -16.61 7.53 -10.77
N LEU A 551 -17.04 6.30 -10.46
CA LEU A 551 -16.15 5.20 -10.14
C LEU A 551 -16.03 4.24 -11.34
N GLY A 552 -14.97 4.44 -12.12
CA GLY A 552 -14.64 3.60 -13.27
C GLY A 552 -14.43 4.41 -14.55
N THR A 553 -13.66 3.84 -15.48
CA THR A 553 -13.39 4.41 -16.80
C THR A 553 -13.53 3.36 -17.90
N THR A 554 -14.12 3.73 -19.04
CA THR A 554 -14.31 2.83 -20.18
C THR A 554 -13.29 3.17 -21.29
N ASP A 555 -12.11 2.54 -21.24
CA ASP A 555 -10.99 2.81 -22.15
C ASP A 555 -11.32 2.62 -23.65
N SER A 556 -12.31 1.78 -23.98
CA SER A 556 -12.78 1.53 -25.35
C SER A 556 -13.54 2.70 -25.98
N LEU A 557 -13.97 3.69 -25.19
CA LEU A 557 -14.62 4.90 -25.69
C LEU A 557 -13.60 6.00 -26.04
N PRO A 558 -13.98 6.98 -26.90
CA PRO A 558 -13.20 8.19 -27.13
C PRO A 558 -12.90 8.94 -25.82
N ALA A 559 -11.75 9.60 -25.73
CA ALA A 559 -11.23 10.19 -24.49
C ALA A 559 -12.24 11.04 -23.70
N ALA A 560 -13.00 11.90 -24.40
CA ALA A 560 -14.02 12.77 -23.81
C ALA A 560 -15.25 12.04 -23.22
N LEU A 561 -15.41 10.75 -23.49
CA LEU A 561 -16.54 9.91 -23.05
C LEU A 561 -16.09 8.75 -22.14
N ARG A 562 -14.86 8.76 -21.62
CA ARG A 562 -14.34 7.63 -20.82
C ARG A 562 -14.83 7.61 -19.38
N GLU A 563 -15.20 8.75 -18.81
CA GLU A 563 -15.68 8.89 -17.43
C GLU A 563 -17.15 8.48 -17.28
N THR A 564 -17.44 7.21 -17.60
CA THR A 564 -18.78 6.61 -17.56
C THR A 564 -19.09 5.87 -16.26
N GLY A 565 -18.11 5.72 -15.36
CA GLY A 565 -18.16 4.72 -14.31
C GLY A 565 -18.08 3.31 -14.90
N ARG A 566 -18.07 2.28 -14.06
CA ARG A 566 -18.04 0.87 -14.52
C ARG A 566 -18.84 -0.05 -13.59
N PRO A 567 -19.28 -1.22 -14.09
CA PRO A 567 -19.67 -2.34 -13.25
C PRO A 567 -18.66 -2.56 -12.13
N ASN A 568 -19.14 -2.59 -10.89
CA ASN A 568 -18.27 -2.63 -9.72
C ASN A 568 -18.84 -3.48 -8.59
N VAL A 569 -17.94 -4.03 -7.78
CA VAL A 569 -18.23 -4.76 -6.54
C VAL A 569 -16.98 -4.81 -5.68
N GLY A 570 -17.14 -4.61 -4.38
CA GLY A 570 -16.06 -4.45 -3.41
C GLY A 570 -16.32 -3.22 -2.55
N GLY A 571 -15.68 -3.16 -1.39
CA GLY A 571 -15.81 -2.06 -0.45
C GLY A 571 -14.66 -1.05 -0.58
N PRO A 572 -14.87 0.22 -0.18
CA PRO A 572 -13.78 1.12 0.13
C PRO A 572 -13.15 0.80 1.50
N ILE A 573 -11.98 1.39 1.75
CA ILE A 573 -11.49 1.71 3.10
C ILE A 573 -11.19 3.20 3.18
N VAL A 574 -11.13 3.75 4.39
CA VAL A 574 -10.65 5.12 4.64
C VAL A 574 -9.47 5.12 5.62
N THR A 575 -8.56 6.07 5.50
CA THR A 575 -7.43 6.24 6.43
C THR A 575 -7.53 7.58 7.17
N ALA A 576 -7.02 7.63 8.40
CA ALA A 576 -6.90 8.88 9.18
C ALA A 576 -6.01 9.95 8.49
N GLY A 577 -5.18 9.53 7.51
CA GLY A 577 -4.46 10.44 6.62
C GLY A 577 -5.35 11.21 5.63
N GLY A 578 -6.66 10.93 5.58
CA GLY A 578 -7.63 11.63 4.72
C GLY A 578 -7.75 11.05 3.32
N VAL A 579 -7.54 9.74 3.14
CA VAL A 579 -7.56 9.06 1.83
C VAL A 579 -8.55 7.90 1.83
N VAL A 580 -9.36 7.79 0.77
CA VAL A 580 -10.27 6.66 0.52
C VAL A 580 -9.69 5.78 -0.58
N PHE A 581 -9.47 4.49 -0.29
CA PHE A 581 -8.93 3.53 -1.26
C PHE A 581 -10.00 2.55 -1.73
N ILE A 582 -10.06 2.30 -3.05
CA ILE A 582 -11.00 1.35 -3.65
C ILE A 582 -10.50 0.81 -5.00
N GLY A 583 -10.72 -0.49 -5.25
CA GLY A 583 -10.58 -1.12 -6.56
C GLY A 583 -11.93 -1.17 -7.25
N ALA A 584 -12.70 -2.18 -6.87
CA ALA A 584 -14.10 -2.49 -7.17
C ALA A 584 -14.50 -2.68 -8.65
N THR A 585 -14.04 -1.83 -9.57
CA THR A 585 -14.48 -1.77 -10.97
C THR A 585 -13.89 -2.85 -11.86
N ASP A 586 -14.60 -3.22 -12.92
CA ASP A 586 -14.14 -4.20 -13.93
C ASP A 586 -13.04 -3.68 -14.90
N ASP A 587 -12.56 -2.44 -14.73
CA ASP A 587 -11.51 -1.80 -15.55
C ASP A 587 -10.07 -1.97 -15.04
N SER A 588 -9.86 -2.87 -14.06
CA SER A 588 -8.55 -3.25 -13.54
C SER A 588 -7.72 -2.08 -12.99
N ARG A 589 -8.36 -1.16 -12.27
CA ARG A 589 -7.68 -0.04 -11.60
C ARG A 589 -7.92 -0.03 -10.08
N PHE A 590 -6.85 0.26 -9.34
CA PHE A 590 -6.90 0.61 -7.92
C PHE A 590 -6.74 2.12 -7.77
N ARG A 591 -7.52 2.74 -6.88
CA ARG A 591 -7.66 4.20 -6.80
C ARG A 591 -7.55 4.70 -5.36
N ALA A 592 -7.10 5.94 -5.25
CA ALA A 592 -7.12 6.73 -4.03
C ALA A 592 -7.81 8.07 -4.27
N PHE A 593 -8.77 8.41 -3.42
CA PHE A 593 -9.53 9.66 -3.47
C PHE A 593 -9.28 10.50 -2.21
N ASP A 594 -9.34 11.83 -2.33
CA ASP A 594 -9.38 12.73 -1.17
C ASP A 594 -10.69 12.48 -0.40
N ALA A 595 -10.58 12.13 0.88
CA ALA A 595 -11.72 11.75 1.70
C ALA A 595 -12.74 12.89 1.92
N ARG A 596 -12.31 14.15 1.80
CA ARG A 596 -13.11 15.35 2.04
C ARG A 596 -13.72 15.92 0.76
N THR A 597 -13.06 15.80 -0.40
CA THR A 597 -13.50 16.41 -1.67
C THR A 597 -13.97 15.42 -2.73
N GLY A 598 -13.59 14.15 -2.65
CA GLY A 598 -13.88 13.15 -3.68
C GLY A 598 -12.99 13.26 -4.92
N GLN A 599 -11.97 14.11 -4.89
CA GLN A 599 -10.99 14.23 -5.98
C GLN A 599 -10.20 12.93 -6.12
N LEU A 600 -10.08 12.40 -7.34
CA LEU A 600 -9.15 11.30 -7.64
C LEU A 600 -7.71 11.81 -7.53
N LEU A 601 -6.92 11.23 -6.64
CA LEU A 601 -5.54 11.66 -6.34
C LEU A 601 -4.49 10.75 -6.96
N TRP A 602 -4.79 9.45 -7.06
CA TRP A 602 -3.88 8.44 -7.57
C TRP A 602 -4.66 7.27 -8.15
N THR A 603 -4.13 6.67 -9.21
CA THR A 603 -4.67 5.46 -9.84
C THR A 603 -3.53 4.58 -10.32
N HIS A 604 -3.67 3.27 -10.14
CA HIS A 604 -2.73 2.27 -10.62
C HIS A 604 -3.48 1.19 -11.40
N ARG A 605 -2.96 0.76 -12.55
CA ARG A 605 -3.55 -0.32 -13.35
C ARG A 605 -2.98 -1.66 -12.90
N LEU A 606 -3.86 -2.54 -12.43
CA LEU A 606 -3.55 -3.88 -11.95
C LEU A 606 -3.60 -4.90 -13.11
N GLY A 607 -3.04 -6.09 -12.89
CA GLY A 607 -3.11 -7.21 -13.84
C GLY A 607 -4.54 -7.75 -14.07
N ALA A 608 -5.46 -7.51 -13.13
CA ALA A 608 -6.88 -7.85 -13.23
C ALA A 608 -7.76 -6.94 -12.34
N SER A 609 -9.07 -7.06 -12.47
CA SER A 609 -10.04 -6.30 -11.67
C SER A 609 -9.96 -6.66 -10.18
N ALA A 610 -9.91 -5.64 -9.32
CA ALA A 610 -9.80 -5.79 -7.87
C ALA A 610 -11.18 -5.76 -7.20
N HIS A 611 -11.88 -6.90 -7.21
CA HIS A 611 -13.21 -7.03 -6.61
C HIS A 611 -13.20 -7.31 -5.09
N ALA A 612 -12.02 -7.32 -4.46
CA ALA A 612 -11.86 -7.37 -3.02
C ALA A 612 -12.06 -5.99 -2.37
N THR A 613 -12.27 -5.98 -1.05
CA THR A 613 -12.02 -4.75 -0.27
C THR A 613 -10.51 -4.65 0.00
N PRO A 614 -9.86 -3.51 -0.21
CA PRO A 614 -8.47 -3.33 0.22
C PRO A 614 -8.37 -3.32 1.75
N MET A 615 -7.14 -3.33 2.27
CA MET A 615 -6.87 -3.15 3.71
C MET A 615 -5.54 -2.41 3.91
N SER A 616 -5.30 -1.85 5.10
CA SER A 616 -4.10 -1.06 5.40
C SER A 616 -3.55 -1.36 6.79
N TYR A 617 -2.23 -1.44 6.92
CA TYR A 617 -1.52 -1.82 8.16
C TYR A 617 -0.11 -1.22 8.19
N ARG A 618 0.58 -1.29 9.33
CA ARG A 618 2.00 -0.94 9.44
C ARG A 618 2.88 -2.19 9.29
N GLY A 619 3.85 -2.15 8.37
CA GLY A 619 4.84 -3.22 8.24
C GLY A 619 5.91 -3.15 9.34
N THR A 620 6.67 -4.23 9.52
CA THR A 620 7.81 -4.29 10.46
C THR A 620 8.97 -3.38 10.04
N ASP A 621 8.99 -2.88 8.79
CA ASP A 621 9.87 -1.79 8.36
C ASP A 621 9.35 -0.38 8.66
N GLY A 622 8.28 -0.28 9.46
CA GLY A 622 7.70 0.96 9.96
C GLY A 622 6.82 1.71 8.97
N ARG A 623 6.68 1.27 7.71
CA ARG A 623 5.84 1.95 6.71
C ARG A 623 4.37 1.53 6.79
N GLN A 624 3.45 2.45 6.52
CA GLN A 624 2.08 2.11 6.14
C GLN A 624 2.04 1.42 4.77
N PHE A 625 1.34 0.29 4.71
CA PHE A 625 1.00 -0.43 3.48
C PHE A 625 -0.50 -0.32 3.19
N VAL A 626 -0.88 -0.42 1.92
CA VAL A 626 -2.27 -0.62 1.46
C VAL A 626 -2.26 -1.79 0.48
N VAL A 627 -3.09 -2.80 0.70
CA VAL A 627 -3.04 -4.08 -0.01
C VAL A 627 -4.40 -4.44 -0.59
N VAL A 628 -4.41 -5.00 -1.81
CA VAL A 628 -5.63 -5.40 -2.52
C VAL A 628 -5.42 -6.67 -3.35
N SER A 629 -6.42 -7.55 -3.40
CA SER A 629 -6.43 -8.73 -4.28
C SER A 629 -6.95 -8.36 -5.67
N ALA A 630 -6.20 -8.74 -6.71
CA ALA A 630 -6.43 -8.42 -8.11
C ALA A 630 -6.49 -9.70 -8.95
N THR A 631 -7.71 -10.19 -9.21
CA THR A 631 -7.93 -11.46 -9.93
C THR A 631 -8.99 -11.40 -11.03
N GLY A 632 -9.85 -10.39 -11.06
CA GLY A 632 -11.06 -10.40 -11.88
C GLY A 632 -12.11 -11.41 -11.37
N GLY A 633 -13.00 -11.82 -12.26
CA GLY A 633 -14.13 -12.72 -11.96
C GLY A 633 -15.29 -12.02 -11.26
N SER A 634 -15.69 -12.55 -10.09
CA SER A 634 -16.95 -12.20 -9.40
C SER A 634 -18.21 -12.51 -10.22
N PHE A 635 -19.39 -12.24 -9.64
CA PHE A 635 -20.66 -12.16 -10.36
C PHE A 635 -20.71 -10.98 -11.37
N LEU A 636 -19.65 -10.18 -11.48
CA LEU A 636 -19.46 -9.22 -12.58
C LEU A 636 -18.97 -9.87 -13.86
N ASP A 637 -18.58 -11.14 -13.83
CA ASP A 637 -18.02 -11.87 -14.98
C ASP A 637 -16.80 -11.18 -15.58
N SER A 638 -16.04 -10.45 -14.77
CA SER A 638 -14.83 -9.75 -15.22
C SER A 638 -13.77 -10.76 -15.67
N PRO A 639 -12.95 -10.47 -16.69
CA PRO A 639 -11.89 -11.38 -17.13
C PRO A 639 -10.94 -11.76 -15.99
N VAL A 640 -10.66 -13.07 -15.85
CA VAL A 640 -9.71 -13.58 -14.84
C VAL A 640 -8.31 -13.62 -15.47
N THR A 641 -7.60 -12.50 -15.38
CA THR A 641 -6.32 -12.25 -16.10
C THR A 641 -5.07 -12.26 -15.21
N ALA A 642 -5.23 -12.27 -13.90
CA ALA A 642 -4.17 -12.37 -12.90
C ALA A 642 -4.65 -13.16 -11.68
N ASP A 643 -3.74 -13.49 -10.76
CA ASP A 643 -4.03 -14.18 -9.51
C ASP A 643 -3.22 -13.56 -8.35
N GLU A 644 -3.21 -12.23 -8.23
CA GLU A 644 -2.25 -11.51 -7.40
C GLU A 644 -2.85 -10.86 -6.16
N LEU A 645 -2.08 -10.82 -5.09
CA LEU A 645 -2.19 -9.87 -3.99
C LEU A 645 -1.12 -8.78 -4.22
N VAL A 646 -1.53 -7.52 -4.30
CA VAL A 646 -0.65 -6.39 -4.61
C VAL A 646 -0.60 -5.43 -3.43
N ALA A 647 0.60 -5.14 -2.94
CA ALA A 647 0.83 -4.23 -1.84
C ALA A 647 1.51 -2.94 -2.29
N PHE A 648 0.96 -1.82 -1.84
CA PHE A 648 1.47 -0.48 -2.08
C PHE A 648 1.98 0.14 -0.79
N ALA A 649 3.07 0.89 -0.87
CA ALA A 649 3.56 1.72 0.22
C ALA A 649 4.20 2.98 -0.34
N LEU A 650 4.48 3.96 0.52
CA LEU A 650 5.41 5.01 0.16
C LEU A 650 6.82 4.41 -0.05
N PRO A 651 7.64 4.98 -0.95
CA PRO A 651 9.03 4.55 -1.12
C PRO A 651 9.75 4.56 0.22
N ARG A 652 10.62 3.58 0.46
CA ARG A 652 11.51 3.64 1.61
C ARG A 652 12.31 4.95 1.53
N PRO A 653 12.47 5.70 2.64
CA PRO A 653 13.58 6.64 2.75
C PRO A 653 14.86 5.92 2.32
N ALA A 654 15.71 6.57 1.53
CA ALA A 654 17.02 6.01 1.21
C ALA A 654 17.72 5.61 2.54
N PRO A 655 18.39 4.45 2.62
CA PRO A 655 18.99 4.00 3.86
C PRO A 655 19.87 5.10 4.44
N THR A 656 19.51 5.62 5.62
CA THR A 656 20.29 6.65 6.27
C THR A 656 21.64 6.05 6.64
N PHE A 657 22.69 6.47 5.92
CA PHE A 657 24.04 6.07 6.22
C PHE A 657 24.36 6.46 7.66
N ARG A 658 24.61 5.47 8.51
CA ARG A 658 25.03 5.69 9.89
C ARG A 658 26.50 6.10 9.85
N ASP A 659 26.77 7.40 9.88
CA ASP A 659 28.13 7.95 9.86
C ASP A 659 28.98 7.32 10.98
N PRO A 660 29.98 6.48 10.65
CA PRO A 660 30.85 5.85 11.65
C PRO A 660 31.86 6.85 12.23
N TYR A 661 31.94 8.05 11.65
CA TYR A 661 32.81 9.16 12.04
C TYR A 661 31.97 10.37 12.50
N ALA A 662 30.74 10.16 12.96
CA ALA A 662 29.85 11.23 13.40
C ALA A 662 30.52 12.11 14.47
N GLY A 663 30.52 13.44 14.24
CA GLY A 663 31.22 14.41 15.07
C GLY A 663 32.64 14.76 14.62
N SER A 664 33.28 13.94 13.77
CA SER A 664 34.58 14.28 13.15
C SER A 664 34.39 15.07 11.86
N LYS A 665 35.30 16.01 11.60
CA LYS A 665 35.42 16.71 10.31
C LYS A 665 35.81 15.76 9.19
N LYS A 666 35.40 16.07 7.96
CA LYS A 666 35.54 15.18 6.79
C LYS A 666 36.36 15.83 5.67
N LEU A 667 37.48 15.23 5.29
CA LEU A 667 38.29 15.64 4.14
C LEU A 667 38.07 14.68 2.97
N LEU A 668 37.67 15.20 1.80
CA LEU A 668 37.76 14.44 0.55
C LEU A 668 39.15 14.68 -0.06
N VAL A 669 40.00 13.66 -0.13
CA VAL A 669 41.32 13.73 -0.79
C VAL A 669 41.20 13.09 -2.16
N ILE A 670 41.47 13.87 -3.21
CA ILE A 670 41.48 13.38 -4.59
C ILE A 670 42.90 13.47 -5.14
N ALA A 671 43.44 12.32 -5.53
CA ALA A 671 44.56 12.23 -6.44
C ALA A 671 44.11 11.39 -7.64
N ASP A 672 43.55 12.06 -8.65
CA ASP A 672 42.95 11.40 -9.81
C ASP A 672 44.03 10.69 -10.64
N LEU A 673 44.10 9.36 -10.48
CA LEU A 673 45.00 8.49 -11.24
C LEU A 673 44.33 8.00 -12.54
N SER A 674 43.02 8.22 -12.72
CA SER A 674 42.23 7.62 -13.81
C SER A 674 42.59 8.15 -15.20
N THR A 675 43.18 9.35 -15.26
CA THR A 675 43.63 10.00 -16.51
C THR A 675 45.05 9.61 -16.91
N GLY A 676 45.81 8.92 -16.04
CA GLY A 676 47.22 8.60 -16.28
C GLY A 676 48.18 9.80 -16.23
N ASN A 677 47.71 11.00 -15.88
CA ASN A 677 48.57 12.20 -15.81
C ASN A 677 49.35 12.33 -14.49
N GLN A 678 48.99 11.54 -13.46
CA GLN A 678 49.62 11.64 -12.13
C GLN A 678 50.79 10.68 -11.88
N ILE A 679 51.01 9.67 -12.73
CA ILE A 679 52.15 8.73 -12.59
C ILE A 679 53.54 9.38 -12.73
N ALA A 680 53.61 10.66 -13.10
CA ALA A 680 54.85 11.43 -13.16
C ALA A 680 55.33 11.98 -11.79
N HIS A 681 54.47 12.01 -10.75
CA HIS A 681 54.78 12.64 -9.46
C HIS A 681 54.91 11.58 -8.36
N LEU A 682 56.14 11.39 -7.86
CA LEU A 682 56.48 10.29 -6.95
C LEU A 682 55.74 10.40 -5.60
N GLY A 683 55.67 11.61 -5.03
CA GLY A 683 55.11 11.87 -3.69
C GLY A 683 53.62 11.58 -3.50
N VAL A 684 52.83 11.37 -4.56
CA VAL A 684 51.36 11.32 -4.49
C VAL A 684 50.84 10.23 -3.55
N SER A 685 51.40 9.03 -3.61
CA SER A 685 50.95 7.91 -2.76
C SER A 685 51.31 8.13 -1.29
N HIS A 686 52.53 8.63 -1.03
CA HIS A 686 53.01 8.93 0.32
C HIS A 686 52.29 10.13 0.94
N ALA A 687 51.91 11.12 0.12
CA ALA A 687 51.06 12.25 0.51
C ALA A 687 49.70 11.79 1.00
N MET A 688 48.99 10.96 0.22
CA MET A 688 47.66 10.46 0.61
C MET A 688 47.70 9.66 1.92
N ALA A 689 48.71 8.79 2.08
CA ALA A 689 48.91 8.03 3.31
C ALA A 689 49.25 8.94 4.51
N SER A 690 50.13 9.92 4.31
CA SER A 690 50.53 10.88 5.34
C SER A 690 49.36 11.77 5.77
N LEU A 691 48.56 12.29 4.83
CA LEU A 691 47.40 13.13 5.11
C LEU A 691 46.31 12.39 5.90
N GLU A 692 46.09 11.11 5.62
CA GLU A 692 45.18 10.24 6.39
C GLU A 692 45.70 10.03 7.82
N ARG A 693 46.97 9.61 7.94
CA ARG A 693 47.65 9.38 9.21
C ARG A 693 47.63 10.63 10.10
N ILE A 694 48.01 11.78 9.56
CA ILE A 694 48.04 13.08 10.28
C ILE A 694 46.64 13.45 10.78
N GLY A 695 45.60 13.30 9.95
CA GLY A 695 44.22 13.58 10.35
C GLY A 695 43.76 12.71 11.52
N ARG A 696 44.03 11.40 11.42
CA ARG A 696 43.69 10.38 12.41
C ARG A 696 44.45 10.53 13.72
N GLU A 697 45.77 10.67 13.67
CA GLU A 697 46.64 10.80 14.85
C GLU A 697 46.38 12.11 15.62
N SER A 698 46.10 13.21 14.90
CA SER A 698 45.83 14.52 15.52
C SER A 698 44.36 14.74 15.91
N GLY A 699 43.46 13.80 15.58
CA GLY A 699 42.01 13.92 15.77
C GLY A 699 41.36 15.07 14.98
N ALA A 700 42.06 15.68 14.03
CA ALA A 700 41.62 16.89 13.34
C ALA A 700 40.50 16.62 12.32
N TYR A 701 40.61 15.53 11.56
CA TYR A 701 39.68 15.16 10.50
C TYR A 701 39.84 13.68 10.14
N VAL A 702 38.82 13.11 9.49
CA VAL A 702 38.91 11.83 8.79
C VAL A 702 39.08 12.10 7.30
N ALA A 703 40.16 11.60 6.71
CA ALA A 703 40.38 11.66 5.27
C ALA A 703 39.70 10.49 4.56
N ILE A 704 39.01 10.79 3.47
CA ILE A 704 38.45 9.81 2.54
C ILE A 704 39.23 9.95 1.24
N LEU A 705 40.07 8.94 1.00
CA LEU A 705 41.00 8.88 -0.12
C LEU A 705 40.27 8.38 -1.38
N ARG A 706 40.36 9.12 -2.48
CA ARG A 706 39.81 8.76 -3.80
C ARG A 706 40.84 8.97 -4.90
N THR A 707 40.78 8.09 -5.89
CA THR A 707 41.60 8.14 -7.12
C THR A 707 40.75 8.47 -8.35
N ASP A 708 39.59 9.07 -8.12
CA ASP A 708 38.53 9.36 -9.09
C ASP A 708 37.67 10.54 -8.60
N THR A 709 36.93 11.15 -9.53
CA THR A 709 36.15 12.39 -9.31
C THR A 709 34.68 12.16 -8.97
N ASN A 710 34.19 10.92 -8.81
CA ASN A 710 32.75 10.64 -8.71
C ASN A 710 32.05 11.32 -7.52
N LEU A 711 32.79 11.59 -6.42
CA LEU A 711 32.23 12.24 -5.23
C LEU A 711 32.20 13.78 -5.33
N VAL A 712 32.75 14.37 -6.39
CA VAL A 712 32.75 15.82 -6.64
C VAL A 712 31.39 16.24 -7.24
N THR A 713 30.32 16.02 -6.51
CA THR A 713 28.97 16.47 -6.87
C THR A 713 28.12 16.71 -5.63
N LYS A 714 27.06 17.51 -5.75
CA LYS A 714 25.97 17.62 -4.76
C LYS A 714 24.77 16.71 -5.11
N GLY A 715 24.85 15.93 -6.20
CA GLY A 715 23.88 14.91 -6.57
C GLY A 715 24.08 13.58 -5.83
N GLU A 716 23.11 12.68 -5.96
CA GLU A 716 23.25 11.30 -5.48
C GLU A 716 24.30 10.52 -6.29
N VAL A 717 25.20 9.81 -5.62
CA VAL A 717 26.20 8.94 -6.25
C VAL A 717 25.85 7.48 -5.97
N TRP A 718 25.70 6.68 -7.04
CA TRP A 718 25.31 5.28 -6.98
C TRP A 718 26.42 4.35 -7.50
N GLY A 719 26.49 3.13 -6.98
CA GLY A 719 27.52 2.15 -7.35
C GLY A 719 27.18 1.40 -8.65
N THR A 720 28.21 1.00 -9.40
CA THR A 720 28.10 0.24 -10.66
C THR A 720 28.66 -1.19 -10.54
N GLY A 721 28.21 -2.12 -11.39
CA GLY A 721 28.70 -3.51 -11.44
C GLY A 721 27.63 -4.59 -11.22
N ASP A 722 28.00 -5.88 -11.25
CA ASP A 722 27.03 -6.98 -11.09
C ASP A 722 26.42 -7.04 -9.69
N TYR A 723 27.18 -6.67 -8.65
CA TYR A 723 26.66 -6.47 -7.29
C TYR A 723 25.59 -5.35 -7.21
N ALA A 724 25.56 -4.43 -8.18
CA ALA A 724 24.59 -3.35 -8.27
C ALA A 724 23.29 -3.75 -9.01
N LYS A 725 23.31 -4.83 -9.82
CA LYS A 725 22.16 -5.28 -10.64
C LYS A 725 20.98 -5.85 -9.84
N GLY A 726 21.15 -6.12 -8.54
CA GLY A 726 20.11 -6.70 -7.67
C GLY A 726 19.04 -5.72 -7.14
N GLY A 727 19.23 -4.40 -7.32
CA GLY A 727 18.30 -3.36 -6.84
C GLY A 727 18.30 -3.15 -5.31
N ARG A 728 17.90 -1.95 -4.87
CA ARG A 728 17.54 -1.50 -3.49
C ARG A 728 18.43 -1.88 -2.28
N ARG A 729 19.55 -2.57 -2.47
CA ARG A 729 20.57 -2.85 -1.43
C ARG A 729 21.72 -1.84 -1.41
N GLN A 730 21.69 -0.85 -2.30
CA GLN A 730 22.71 0.20 -2.34
C GLN A 730 22.43 1.24 -1.26
N ALA A 731 23.43 1.53 -0.43
CA ALA A 731 23.51 2.83 0.24
C ALA A 731 24.05 3.85 -0.77
N PRO A 732 23.52 5.08 -0.84
CA PRO A 732 24.11 6.13 -1.66
C PRO A 732 25.54 6.42 -1.17
N MET A 733 26.47 6.65 -2.09
CA MET A 733 27.80 7.17 -1.75
C MET A 733 27.71 8.66 -1.38
N HIS A 734 28.69 9.12 -0.61
CA HIS A 734 28.76 10.49 -0.12
C HIS A 734 28.97 11.52 -1.24
N SER A 735 28.06 12.49 -1.34
CA SER A 735 28.21 13.73 -2.11
C SER A 735 29.08 14.75 -1.34
N LEU A 736 29.40 15.87 -1.99
CA LEU A 736 30.09 17.03 -1.39
C LEU A 736 29.44 17.52 -0.09
N ASP A 737 28.13 17.37 0.08
CA ASP A 737 27.40 17.81 1.30
C ASP A 737 27.87 17.09 2.58
N TYR A 738 28.52 15.93 2.45
CA TYR A 738 29.11 15.19 3.57
C TYR A 738 30.49 15.71 4.01
N PHE A 739 31.16 16.54 3.19
CA PHE A 739 32.55 16.94 3.39
C PHE A 739 32.68 18.35 3.98
N ASP A 740 33.76 18.60 4.71
CA ASP A 740 34.12 19.92 5.26
C ASP A 740 35.15 20.65 4.42
N ALA A 741 36.01 19.88 3.74
CA ALA A 741 36.93 20.38 2.73
C ALA A 741 37.22 19.33 1.65
N VAL A 742 37.68 19.82 0.50
CA VAL A 742 38.22 19.02 -0.60
C VAL A 742 39.71 19.35 -0.77
N LEU A 743 40.56 18.33 -0.85
CA LEU A 743 41.97 18.45 -1.16
C LEU A 743 42.26 17.81 -2.51
N PHE A 744 42.89 18.56 -3.41
CA PHE A 744 43.37 18.08 -4.70
C PHE A 744 44.89 17.95 -4.67
N TYR A 745 45.36 16.74 -4.96
CA TYR A 745 46.70 16.48 -5.49
C TYR A 745 46.51 15.86 -6.88
N THR A 746 46.04 16.69 -7.82
CA THR A 746 45.58 16.32 -9.17
C THR A 746 46.45 16.98 -10.26
N ASN A 747 46.42 16.47 -11.49
CA ASN A 747 47.19 17.01 -12.62
C ASN A 747 46.39 16.89 -13.93
N GLY A 748 46.53 17.89 -14.82
CA GLY A 748 45.87 17.92 -16.12
C GLY A 748 44.35 18.07 -16.04
N GLU A 749 43.65 17.75 -17.13
CA GLU A 749 42.18 17.79 -17.16
C GLU A 749 41.57 16.68 -16.28
N LEU A 750 40.53 17.05 -15.53
CA LEU A 750 39.76 16.13 -14.70
C LEU A 750 38.52 15.65 -15.44
N ASN A 751 38.12 14.40 -15.19
CA ASN A 751 36.85 13.87 -15.67
C ASN A 751 35.68 14.40 -14.80
N LEU A 752 35.36 15.69 -14.96
CA LEU A 752 34.26 16.38 -14.29
C LEU A 752 33.24 16.86 -15.33
N THR A 753 31.98 16.48 -15.16
CA THR A 753 30.87 17.10 -15.90
C THR A 753 30.69 18.56 -15.49
N ASP A 754 30.05 19.38 -16.33
CA ASP A 754 29.83 20.80 -16.03
C ASP A 754 29.01 21.03 -14.75
N ARG A 755 28.13 20.08 -14.40
CA ARG A 755 27.43 20.08 -13.11
C ARG A 755 28.40 19.86 -11.94
N GLN A 756 29.31 18.90 -12.05
CA GLN A 756 30.32 18.63 -11.01
C GLN A 756 31.30 19.81 -10.84
N LYS A 757 31.67 20.47 -11.94
CA LYS A 757 32.43 21.73 -11.92
C LYS A 757 31.69 22.81 -11.11
N GLN A 758 30.41 23.05 -11.42
CA GLN A 758 29.61 24.04 -10.67
C GLN A 758 29.38 23.64 -9.21
N ASP A 759 29.13 22.35 -8.94
CA ASP A 759 28.94 21.80 -7.59
C ASP A 759 30.17 22.05 -6.70
N LEU A 760 31.40 21.89 -7.23
CA LEU A 760 32.65 22.19 -6.51
C LEU A 760 32.84 23.69 -6.25
N LEU A 761 32.55 24.55 -7.22
CA LEU A 761 32.61 26.01 -7.03
C LEU A 761 31.58 26.47 -5.99
N ASP A 762 30.38 25.89 -6.00
CA ASP A 762 29.31 26.20 -5.04
C ASP A 762 29.66 25.72 -3.62
N PHE A 763 30.25 24.53 -3.49
CA PHE A 763 30.76 23.98 -2.23
C PHE A 763 31.73 24.95 -1.54
N VAL A 764 32.69 25.51 -2.27
CA VAL A 764 33.60 26.53 -1.74
C VAL A 764 32.87 27.88 -1.57
N ALA A 765 32.36 28.45 -2.66
CA ALA A 765 31.92 29.85 -2.68
C ALA A 765 30.59 30.13 -1.95
N LYS A 766 29.62 29.21 -2.02
CA LYS A 766 28.25 29.42 -1.50
C LYS A 766 28.06 28.76 -0.13
N ASP A 767 28.55 27.54 0.03
CA ASP A 767 28.43 26.77 1.28
C ASP A 767 29.54 27.12 2.28
N GLY A 768 30.63 27.73 1.83
CA GLY A 768 31.70 28.24 2.69
C GLY A 768 32.68 27.18 3.18
N LYS A 769 32.82 26.08 2.43
CA LYS A 769 33.68 24.93 2.73
C LYS A 769 35.13 25.16 2.29
N GLY A 770 36.03 24.27 2.69
CA GLY A 770 37.46 24.37 2.43
C GLY A 770 37.90 23.79 1.08
N PHE A 771 38.89 24.41 0.44
CA PHE A 771 39.65 23.81 -0.67
C PHE A 771 41.15 23.85 -0.39
N ILE A 772 41.86 22.76 -0.67
CA ILE A 772 43.30 22.65 -0.47
C ILE A 772 43.94 22.14 -1.77
N GLY A 773 44.87 22.92 -2.34
CA GLY A 773 45.70 22.47 -3.45
C GLY A 773 47.09 22.04 -2.98
N VAL A 774 47.56 20.90 -3.48
CA VAL A 774 48.89 20.35 -3.25
C VAL A 774 49.63 20.27 -4.59
N HIS A 775 50.84 20.82 -4.66
CA HIS A 775 51.79 20.64 -5.76
C HIS A 775 51.16 20.79 -7.15
N THR A 776 50.86 19.69 -7.85
CA THR A 776 50.25 19.70 -9.18
C THR A 776 48.83 20.28 -9.26
N ALA A 777 48.18 20.58 -8.13
CA ALA A 777 46.89 21.26 -8.12
C ALA A 777 46.88 22.58 -8.92
N ALA A 778 48.02 23.26 -9.08
CA ALA A 778 48.13 24.46 -9.91
C ALA A 778 48.12 24.22 -11.42
N ILE A 779 48.37 23.00 -11.90
CA ILE A 779 48.29 22.58 -13.32
C ILE A 779 47.03 21.73 -13.60
N THR A 780 46.11 21.64 -12.63
CA THR A 780 44.82 20.95 -12.79
C THR A 780 43.82 21.79 -13.58
N ALA A 781 43.07 21.15 -14.49
CA ALA A 781 41.94 21.72 -15.23
C ALA A 781 42.26 23.04 -15.95
N ALA A 782 43.27 23.01 -16.84
CA ALA A 782 43.67 24.14 -17.67
C ALA A 782 42.51 24.70 -18.53
N SER A 783 41.57 23.83 -18.93
CA SER A 783 40.34 24.20 -19.65
C SER A 783 39.31 24.96 -18.81
N TRP A 784 39.56 25.15 -17.49
CA TRP A 784 38.58 25.65 -16.53
C TRP A 784 39.08 26.89 -15.75
N PRO A 785 38.98 28.10 -16.33
CA PRO A 785 39.52 29.34 -15.74
C PRO A 785 38.96 29.68 -14.34
N GLU A 786 37.75 29.24 -14.01
CA GLU A 786 37.12 29.44 -12.71
C GLU A 786 37.87 28.68 -11.60
N TYR A 787 38.40 27.48 -11.89
CA TYR A 787 39.21 26.70 -10.95
C TYR A 787 40.52 27.42 -10.62
N ALA A 788 41.22 27.94 -11.63
CA ALA A 788 42.43 28.72 -11.42
C ALA A 788 42.17 29.99 -10.59
N ARG A 789 41.04 30.67 -10.80
CA ARG A 789 40.61 31.82 -9.99
C ARG A 789 40.23 31.45 -8.56
N MET A 790 39.61 30.28 -8.36
CA MET A 790 39.34 29.71 -7.03
C MET A 790 40.64 29.43 -6.29
N LEU A 791 41.61 28.75 -6.93
CA LEU A 791 42.91 28.44 -6.35
C LEU A 791 43.75 29.69 -6.03
N GLY A 792 43.63 30.73 -6.86
CA GLY A 792 44.41 31.98 -6.75
C GLY A 792 45.74 31.95 -7.50
N GLY A 793 45.92 31.00 -8.40
CA GLY A 793 47.11 30.85 -9.23
C GLY A 793 46.92 29.75 -10.27
N PHE A 794 47.76 29.75 -11.29
CA PHE A 794 47.87 28.67 -12.25
C PHE A 794 49.33 28.47 -12.63
N PHE A 795 49.72 27.23 -12.85
CA PHE A 795 51.08 26.85 -13.20
C PHE A 795 51.52 27.50 -14.52
N ASP A 796 52.77 27.95 -14.54
CA ASP A 796 53.43 28.51 -15.73
C ASP A 796 54.58 27.58 -16.16
N ASN A 797 55.57 27.40 -15.28
CA ASN A 797 56.74 26.55 -15.53
C ASN A 797 57.46 26.19 -14.20
N HIS A 798 58.22 25.09 -14.16
CA HIS A 798 59.07 24.66 -13.03
C HIS A 798 60.56 24.63 -13.41
N PRO A 799 61.20 25.78 -13.71
CA PRO A 799 62.56 25.85 -14.24
C PRO A 799 63.63 25.30 -13.28
N TRP A 800 63.29 25.13 -12.00
CA TRP A 800 64.08 24.40 -11.03
C TRP A 800 63.29 23.14 -10.62
N ASN A 801 63.70 21.98 -11.16
CA ASN A 801 63.26 20.65 -10.72
C ASN A 801 63.64 20.44 -9.22
N VAL A 802 63.48 19.22 -8.66
CA VAL A 802 63.88 18.91 -7.27
C VAL A 802 65.29 19.42 -6.95
N SER A 803 65.36 20.55 -6.24
CA SER A 803 66.57 21.36 -6.06
C SER A 803 66.48 22.20 -4.79
N SER A 804 67.53 22.94 -4.43
CA SER A 804 67.61 23.71 -3.19
C SER A 804 67.42 25.21 -3.44
N ALA A 805 66.43 25.82 -2.79
CA ALA A 805 66.22 27.27 -2.77
C ALA A 805 65.98 27.78 -1.34
N ARG A 806 66.32 29.04 -1.04
CA ARG A 806 66.03 29.66 0.27
C ARG A 806 64.60 30.20 0.30
N LEU A 807 63.97 30.12 1.46
CA LEU A 807 62.64 30.68 1.73
C LEU A 807 62.71 32.09 2.31
N ILE A 808 61.69 32.88 1.99
CA ILE A 808 61.28 34.06 2.75
C ILE A 808 59.88 33.76 3.30
N VAL A 809 59.77 33.68 4.61
CA VAL A 809 58.50 33.48 5.33
C VAL A 809 57.91 34.86 5.61
N GLU A 810 56.84 35.20 4.91
CA GLU A 810 56.15 36.49 5.05
C GLU A 810 55.16 36.48 6.23
N ARG A 811 54.64 35.30 6.59
CA ARG A 811 53.68 35.10 7.69
C ARG A 811 54.21 34.15 8.76
N PRO A 812 55.26 34.53 9.51
CA PRO A 812 55.81 33.71 10.60
C PRO A 812 54.85 33.57 11.80
N ASP A 813 53.80 34.38 11.84
CA ASP A 813 52.66 34.28 12.77
C ASP A 813 51.66 33.17 12.39
N SER A 814 51.68 32.70 11.13
CA SER A 814 50.74 31.68 10.66
C SER A 814 51.07 30.30 11.25
N PRO A 815 50.10 29.58 11.86
CA PRO A 815 50.29 28.20 12.29
C PRO A 815 50.77 27.26 11.18
N MET A 816 50.47 27.58 9.92
CA MET A 816 50.90 26.81 8.75
C MET A 816 52.41 26.94 8.49
N MET A 817 53.03 28.04 8.91
CA MET A 817 54.47 28.29 8.76
C MET A 817 55.28 27.89 10.00
N GLN A 818 54.67 27.17 10.95
CA GLN A 818 55.34 26.74 12.17
C GLN A 818 56.57 25.85 11.86
N GLY A 819 57.75 26.31 12.27
CA GLY A 819 59.02 25.62 12.05
C GLY A 819 59.72 25.97 10.74
N PHE A 820 59.15 26.83 9.90
CA PHE A 820 59.84 27.47 8.78
C PHE A 820 60.43 28.82 9.20
N ALA A 821 61.58 29.19 8.63
CA ALA A 821 62.22 30.48 8.87
C ALA A 821 62.77 31.09 7.57
N THR A 822 62.80 32.42 7.50
CA THR A 822 63.47 33.15 6.41
C THR A 822 64.96 32.80 6.36
N GLY A 823 65.49 32.56 5.15
CA GLY A 823 66.86 32.09 4.91
C GLY A 823 67.02 30.57 4.95
N GLN A 824 66.02 29.82 5.42
CA GLN A 824 66.05 28.36 5.44
C GLN A 824 65.98 27.78 4.01
N THR A 825 66.80 26.78 3.72
CA THR A 825 66.69 26.00 2.47
C THR A 825 65.46 25.08 2.49
N LEU A 826 64.71 25.09 1.38
CA LEU A 826 63.69 24.12 1.00
C LEU A 826 64.26 23.25 -0.13
N VAL A 827 63.89 21.96 -0.16
CA VAL A 827 64.20 21.06 -1.27
C VAL A 827 62.91 20.50 -1.86
N ASP A 828 62.52 20.99 -3.04
CA ASP A 828 61.31 20.57 -3.74
C ASP A 828 61.40 20.88 -5.24
N GLU A 829 60.37 20.54 -6.02
CA GLU A 829 60.20 21.05 -7.39
C GLU A 829 59.51 22.42 -7.34
N HIS A 830 60.23 23.46 -7.77
CA HIS A 830 59.85 24.84 -7.52
C HIS A 830 59.03 25.43 -8.68
N TYR A 831 57.75 25.66 -8.42
CA TYR A 831 56.81 26.21 -9.42
C TYR A 831 56.87 27.75 -9.50
N GLN A 832 56.75 28.29 -10.71
CA GLN A 832 56.33 29.68 -10.93
C GLN A 832 54.89 29.71 -11.46
N MET A 833 54.17 30.78 -11.11
CA MET A 833 52.74 30.95 -11.45
C MET A 833 52.55 32.01 -12.53
N LEU A 834 51.55 31.82 -13.40
CA LEU A 834 51.16 32.81 -14.41
C LEU A 834 50.76 34.14 -13.74
N PRO A 835 51.08 35.31 -14.32
CA PRO A 835 50.69 36.63 -13.79
C PRO A 835 49.18 36.87 -13.65
N VAL A 836 48.35 36.00 -14.24
CA VAL A 836 46.90 35.92 -14.04
C VAL A 836 46.55 34.43 -13.99
N PRO A 837 45.80 33.93 -12.99
CA PRO A 837 45.09 34.66 -11.95
C PRO A 837 45.87 34.93 -10.65
N TYR A 838 47.18 34.66 -10.60
CA TYR A 838 47.97 34.98 -9.41
C TYR A 838 48.15 36.50 -9.26
N SER A 839 47.71 37.05 -8.14
CA SER A 839 47.98 38.43 -7.75
C SER A 839 48.17 38.53 -6.25
N ARG A 840 49.17 39.33 -5.84
CA ARG A 840 49.40 39.73 -4.44
C ARG A 840 48.22 40.45 -3.79
N SER A 841 47.30 41.02 -4.59
CA SER A 841 46.04 41.61 -4.09
C SER A 841 44.92 40.60 -3.86
N GLU A 842 45.05 39.38 -4.37
CA GLU A 842 44.02 38.33 -4.34
C GLU A 842 44.39 37.15 -3.43
N VAL A 843 45.66 37.05 -3.02
CA VAL A 843 46.18 35.99 -2.14
C VAL A 843 47.08 36.55 -1.05
N ASP A 844 46.97 35.97 0.15
CA ASP A 844 47.84 36.21 1.30
C ASP A 844 48.97 35.18 1.26
N VAL A 845 50.14 35.61 0.79
CA VAL A 845 51.33 34.75 0.62
C VAL A 845 51.95 34.48 1.97
N LEU A 846 52.04 33.21 2.35
CA LEU A 846 52.62 32.77 3.61
C LEU A 846 54.15 32.69 3.54
N ALA A 847 54.64 32.16 2.41
CA ALA A 847 56.06 32.06 2.10
C ALA A 847 56.27 32.11 0.57
N ARG A 848 57.47 32.55 0.19
CA ARG A 848 57.97 32.57 -1.19
C ARG A 848 59.45 32.20 -1.24
N LEU A 849 59.98 31.99 -2.44
CA LEU A 849 61.43 31.84 -2.62
C LEU A 849 62.15 33.20 -2.49
N ASP A 850 63.38 33.12 -2.01
CA ASP A 850 64.36 34.20 -2.04
C ASP A 850 65.01 34.27 -3.44
N PRO A 851 64.78 35.33 -4.22
CA PRO A 851 65.34 35.45 -5.57
C PRO A 851 66.87 35.49 -5.62
N GLU A 852 67.55 35.79 -4.50
CA GLU A 852 69.02 35.74 -4.42
C GLU A 852 69.56 34.30 -4.34
N SER A 853 68.69 33.32 -4.08
CA SER A 853 69.04 31.90 -4.07
C SER A 853 68.74 31.16 -5.38
N LEU A 854 68.19 31.88 -6.38
CA LEU A 854 67.70 31.29 -7.63
C LEU A 854 68.62 31.64 -8.80
N ASP A 855 68.77 30.69 -9.73
CA ASP A 855 69.33 30.99 -11.05
C ASP A 855 68.29 31.76 -11.88
N LEU A 856 68.38 33.09 -11.83
CA LEU A 856 67.56 34.01 -12.62
C LEU A 856 68.09 34.19 -14.07
N SER A 857 69.14 33.48 -14.48
CA SER A 857 69.62 33.46 -15.87
C SER A 857 69.00 32.32 -16.70
N ASN A 858 68.35 31.36 -16.04
CA ASN A 858 67.61 30.28 -16.67
C ASN A 858 66.46 30.85 -17.54
N PRO A 859 66.40 30.56 -18.85
CA PRO A 859 65.42 31.14 -19.77
C PRO A 859 63.98 30.69 -19.48
N GLY A 860 63.78 29.65 -18.67
CA GLY A 860 62.48 29.25 -18.16
C GLY A 860 61.97 30.09 -16.99
N VAL A 861 62.73 31.08 -16.51
CA VAL A 861 62.38 32.01 -15.40
C VAL A 861 62.04 33.38 -15.98
N HIS A 862 60.76 33.66 -16.22
CA HIS A 862 60.32 34.87 -16.93
C HIS A 862 59.47 35.83 -16.09
N ARG A 863 59.29 35.56 -14.79
CA ARG A 863 58.67 36.50 -13.84
C ARG A 863 59.56 37.69 -13.50
N THR A 864 59.31 38.81 -14.19
CA THR A 864 60.07 40.07 -14.02
C THR A 864 59.83 40.77 -12.68
N ASP A 865 58.77 40.43 -11.96
CA ASP A 865 58.49 40.92 -10.60
C ASP A 865 59.30 40.20 -9.51
N ARG A 866 60.02 39.12 -9.87
CA ARG A 866 60.80 38.27 -8.96
C ARG A 866 59.99 37.67 -7.81
N ASP A 867 58.69 37.48 -8.02
CA ASP A 867 57.78 36.94 -7.01
C ASP A 867 57.45 35.47 -7.25
N PHE A 868 57.96 34.59 -6.39
CA PHE A 868 57.91 33.14 -6.55
C PHE A 868 57.20 32.48 -5.34
N PRO A 869 55.85 32.51 -5.29
CA PRO A 869 55.07 32.08 -4.14
C PRO A 869 55.18 30.57 -3.86
N VAL A 870 55.40 30.20 -2.61
CA VAL A 870 55.54 28.79 -2.16
C VAL A 870 54.25 28.28 -1.54
N ALA A 871 53.58 29.11 -0.74
CA ALA A 871 52.32 28.80 -0.09
C ALA A 871 51.49 30.08 0.10
N TRP A 872 50.17 29.98 -0.04
CA TRP A 872 49.24 31.10 0.20
C TRP A 872 47.88 30.62 0.71
N ILE A 873 47.16 31.55 1.32
CA ILE A 873 45.73 31.43 1.64
C ILE A 873 44.92 32.52 0.95
N LYS A 874 43.65 32.24 0.65
CA LYS A 874 42.68 33.24 0.20
C LYS A 874 41.25 32.86 0.58
N SER A 875 40.36 33.83 0.48
CA SER A 875 38.92 33.60 0.47
C SER A 875 38.43 33.41 -0.97
N TYR A 876 37.42 32.56 -1.16
CA TYR A 876 36.69 32.46 -2.42
C TYR A 876 35.19 32.34 -2.11
N GLY A 877 34.43 33.39 -2.40
CA GLY A 877 33.09 33.55 -1.83
C GLY A 877 33.13 33.52 -0.30
N LYS A 878 32.37 32.61 0.32
CA LYS A 878 32.43 32.31 1.77
C LYS A 878 33.50 31.28 2.14
N GLY A 879 34.10 30.62 1.15
CA GLY A 879 35.02 29.51 1.33
C GLY A 879 36.46 29.95 1.60
N ARG A 880 37.27 28.98 2.00
CA ARG A 880 38.67 29.15 2.39
C ARG A 880 39.54 28.26 1.52
N VAL A 881 40.55 28.85 0.90
CA VAL A 881 41.42 28.17 -0.06
C VAL A 881 42.86 28.27 0.41
N PHE A 882 43.54 27.13 0.52
CA PHE A 882 44.99 27.03 0.70
C PHE A 882 45.62 26.43 -0.55
N TYR A 883 46.82 26.89 -0.90
CA TYR A 883 47.69 26.17 -1.81
C TYR A 883 49.12 26.20 -1.31
N SER A 884 49.86 25.10 -1.51
CA SER A 884 51.32 25.12 -1.55
C SER A 884 51.82 24.14 -2.60
N TYR A 885 52.93 24.48 -3.26
CA TYR A 885 53.57 23.55 -4.19
C TYR A 885 54.43 22.48 -3.49
N ILE A 886 54.71 22.61 -2.19
CA ILE A 886 55.58 21.68 -1.45
C ILE A 886 54.95 20.28 -1.44
N GLY A 887 55.72 19.25 -1.78
CA GLY A 887 55.28 17.86 -1.72
C GLY A 887 55.63 17.00 -2.91
N HIS A 888 56.47 17.43 -3.86
CA HIS A 888 56.84 16.59 -5.02
C HIS A 888 57.57 15.30 -4.61
N PRO A 889 58.67 15.33 -3.83
CA PRO A 889 59.36 14.11 -3.40
C PRO A 889 58.71 13.52 -2.14
N ASP A 890 58.84 12.19 -1.95
CA ASP A 890 58.43 11.51 -0.71
C ASP A 890 59.04 12.18 0.55
N ALA A 891 60.31 12.57 0.46
CA ALA A 891 61.03 13.21 1.56
C ALA A 891 60.40 14.54 2.05
N ALA A 892 59.60 15.23 1.23
CA ALA A 892 58.86 16.41 1.67
C ALA A 892 57.72 16.02 2.64
N TRP A 893 57.09 14.85 2.46
CA TRP A 893 56.05 14.34 3.35
C TRP A 893 56.61 13.73 4.64
N ASP A 894 57.88 13.34 4.66
CA ASP A 894 58.59 12.93 5.88
C ASP A 894 58.98 14.11 6.78
N ASP A 895 59.04 15.33 6.25
CA ASP A 895 59.40 16.55 7.02
C ASP A 895 58.26 16.94 8.00
N PRO A 896 58.51 16.93 9.34
CA PRO A 896 57.51 17.29 10.33
C PRO A 896 56.93 18.71 10.18
N ARG A 897 57.67 19.63 9.54
CA ARG A 897 57.23 21.01 9.24
C ARG A 897 56.18 21.02 8.15
N VAL A 898 56.38 20.23 7.08
CA VAL A 898 55.42 20.07 5.98
C VAL A 898 54.17 19.33 6.45
N GLN A 899 54.33 18.27 7.25
CA GLN A 899 53.20 17.59 7.91
C GLN A 899 52.39 18.56 8.79
N THR A 900 53.07 19.47 9.51
CA THR A 900 52.43 20.51 10.34
C THR A 900 51.73 21.57 9.48
N MET A 901 52.37 22.05 8.41
CA MET A 901 51.79 23.00 7.46
C MET A 901 50.46 22.49 6.92
N TYR A 902 50.43 21.26 6.38
CA TYR A 902 49.20 20.69 5.83
C TYR A 902 48.14 20.41 6.89
N ARG A 903 48.53 19.96 8.10
CA ARG A 903 47.58 19.78 9.22
C ARG A 903 46.86 21.07 9.57
N GLU A 904 47.59 22.17 9.75
CA GLU A 904 47.00 23.46 10.13
C GLU A 904 46.29 24.14 8.94
N ALA A 905 46.76 23.95 7.70
CA ALA A 905 46.06 24.39 6.50
C ALA A 905 44.68 23.74 6.34
N ILE A 906 44.59 22.42 6.55
CA ILE A 906 43.33 21.67 6.47
C ILE A 906 42.38 22.08 7.61
N ARG A 907 42.89 22.19 8.85
CA ARG A 907 42.11 22.72 9.99
C ARG A 907 41.53 24.09 9.69
N TRP A 908 42.36 25.03 9.25
CA TRP A 908 41.93 26.38 8.88
C TRP A 908 40.88 26.38 7.76
N ALA A 909 41.05 25.55 6.73
CA ALA A 909 40.09 25.43 5.64
C ALA A 909 38.71 24.93 6.15
N MET A 910 38.69 24.01 7.12
CA MET A 910 37.46 23.43 7.70
C MET A 910 36.79 24.27 8.79
N ASP A 911 37.56 24.93 9.65
CA ASP A 911 37.09 25.59 10.89
C ASP A 911 37.25 27.11 10.89
N GLY A 912 38.04 27.66 9.96
CA GLY A 912 38.40 29.07 9.93
C GLY A 912 39.61 29.38 10.83
N GLY A 913 39.79 30.67 11.13
CA GLY A 913 40.94 31.16 11.89
C GLY A 913 41.37 32.54 11.38
N ALA A 914 42.68 32.72 11.15
CA ALA A 914 43.22 33.96 10.59
C ALA A 914 42.51 34.34 9.28
N THR A 915 42.05 35.58 9.17
CA THR A 915 41.49 36.09 7.92
C THR A 915 42.63 36.40 6.95
N PRO A 916 42.55 36.00 5.66
CA PRO A 916 43.58 36.33 4.69
C PRO A 916 43.80 37.84 4.60
N GLN A 917 45.07 38.24 4.57
CA GLN A 917 45.53 39.62 4.38
C GLN A 917 46.34 39.75 3.09
N PRO A 918 45.70 39.78 1.90
CA PRO A 918 46.41 40.09 0.66
C PRO A 918 47.10 41.45 0.76
N HIS A 919 48.21 41.60 0.03
CA HIS A 919 48.92 42.87 -0.03
C HIS A 919 48.04 43.93 -0.74
N PRO A 920 48.18 45.22 -0.39
CA PRO A 920 47.50 46.28 -1.15
C PRO A 920 47.86 46.18 -2.64
N PRO A 921 46.93 46.48 -3.57
CA PRO A 921 47.27 46.56 -4.99
C PRO A 921 48.43 47.53 -5.18
N THR A 922 49.56 47.04 -5.71
CA THR A 922 50.70 47.89 -6.03
C THR A 922 50.29 48.82 -7.16
N THR A 923 50.15 50.11 -6.86
CA THR A 923 50.00 51.17 -7.87
C THR A 923 51.25 51.20 -8.74
N ARG A 924 51.15 50.66 -9.96
CA ARG A 924 52.09 50.89 -11.05
C ARG A 924 51.78 52.21 -11.75
#